data_AF-A0A7S0XNY7-F1
#
_entry.id   AF-A0A7S0XNY7-F1
#
_cell.length_a   1.000
_cell.length_b   1.000
_cell.length_c   1.000
_cell.angle_alpha   90.00
_cell.angle_beta   90.00
_cell.angle_gamma   90.00
#
_symmetry.space_group_name_H-M   'P 1'
#
loop_
_entity.id
_entity.type
_entity.pdbx_description
1 polymer ?
#
loop_
_entity_poly.entity_id
_entity_poly.type
_entity_poly.pdbx_seq_one_letter_code
_entity_poly.pdbx_strand_id
1 'polypeptide(L)'
;GKAIGIALRLLITVDSAIASNEDLQHAWAMYKDVVMEWSEQKRSDDELDEEFESFERMMVQLDFSLMSSRSFIAAIEQNFDPRGRFQEAKYQVHEEVRHILTTLYAQNCERINTGDETTERLDCVGVYAMYVLYRHLLPPNVVPDAKLHKTLWSVFPAMCPIMNLYGPLHFLPREFMMLHAPYEAVRGCSADSSEIREAAAALVLKWDGSFKARADKLRLSALGWLAMADSELSPIIMEGYPRLDDTDDIVEGGNFTLASSLADIETASLYILHGVKIAHSASILLRGQLLTHKALGLEHDSGHISSMLSLIEVLKAVEKMLRVRRRSAVMALQRSALKMIASNILKIFEKVRSFVDQRSASTAQGARSIARISACLSTLEGILKGSSSFSPFRRHAIAISVAASLDPMILEDVISTDDLLAVESYLKDLNHFAAIEETLYHVCDCSFLYFYRDLFPAFVQSLYKSSQGSALTHTQSVLSALSDPERIISRVRHLDRSDSSGLTPSFCSYQSLVSKIIQEQYVAPICELIETDLRFAVYSKNLDSSKRNGNDRFAAGVRKLITAPPLYVCRRKIDVKAEIESYLEKTFYDLSTVSLNDCNNYTEMRSIANERFGLNLADPFLPDGSLDQGLDFIDMLRNLESFVSSYNYNMIEQNFVQRKAERGAKSLRTLSVKSVASSLKQHGLGVVSLTIDVCSKLLSRQIALLLDFLADDSIKSLLSKELRWIGNQRKEGSNVYPFSRAIEFTQEMKRVLEQSQSLENGLDWCRSVITEMGNTLTMARMVRTARRKVLSDEMPFLSPIDVSGVRGKDQGTGKSVMGEKVLPITAVEVEEHISAVLNKPDPDIVQSFTGVLKEALLEHEDSFMSGFHCMLPALCLCWMDASLQGKEMMHKKNIARGGYYTDDGF
;
A
#
# COMPACT_ATOMS: atom_id res chain seq x y z
N GLY A 1 -44.19 -20.51 17.11
CA GLY A 1 -44.12 -19.14 16.57
C GLY A 1 -42.78 -18.81 15.95
N LYS A 2 -41.83 -18.27 16.73
CA LYS A 2 -40.55 -17.74 16.22
C LYS A 2 -39.77 -18.70 15.31
N ALA A 3 -39.67 -19.98 15.67
CA ALA A 3 -39.00 -21.00 14.84
C ALA A 3 -39.64 -21.17 13.45
N ILE A 4 -40.98 -21.10 13.36
CA ILE A 4 -41.70 -21.20 12.08
C ILE A 4 -41.39 -19.96 11.22
N GLY A 5 -41.44 -18.77 11.82
CA GLY A 5 -41.06 -17.54 11.13
C GLY A 5 -39.63 -17.56 10.59
N ILE A 6 -38.68 -18.11 11.35
CA ILE A 6 -37.29 -18.29 10.91
C ILE A 6 -37.21 -19.29 9.74
N ALA A 7 -37.90 -20.43 9.82
CA ALA A 7 -37.91 -21.42 8.75
C ALA A 7 -38.49 -20.86 7.45
N LEU A 8 -39.64 -20.18 7.51
CA LEU A 8 -40.26 -19.56 6.35
C LEU A 8 -39.40 -18.43 5.76
N ARG A 9 -38.75 -17.62 6.62
CA ARG A 9 -37.78 -16.62 6.17
C ARG A 9 -36.62 -17.26 5.41
N LEU A 10 -36.08 -18.37 5.90
CA LEU A 10 -34.98 -19.06 5.22
C LEU A 10 -35.40 -19.52 3.82
N LEU A 11 -36.62 -20.04 3.66
CA LEU A 11 -37.15 -20.41 2.34
C LEU A 11 -37.29 -19.20 1.42
N ILE A 12 -37.80 -18.07 1.91
CA ILE A 12 -37.87 -16.81 1.14
C ILE A 12 -36.47 -16.35 0.71
N THR A 13 -35.47 -16.43 1.59
CA THR A 13 -34.09 -16.07 1.26
C THR A 13 -33.51 -16.99 0.19
N VAL A 14 -33.79 -18.30 0.25
CA VAL A 14 -33.34 -19.27 -0.76
C VAL A 14 -34.01 -18.99 -2.10
N ASP A 15 -35.34 -18.80 -2.12
CA ASP A 15 -36.08 -18.48 -3.34
C ASP A 15 -35.57 -17.20 -3.99
N SER A 16 -35.32 -16.15 -3.18
CA SER A 16 -34.76 -14.88 -3.64
C SER A 16 -33.34 -15.04 -4.17
N ALA A 17 -32.49 -15.84 -3.52
CA ALA A 17 -31.12 -16.09 -3.98
C ALA A 17 -31.11 -16.78 -5.36
N ILE A 18 -31.96 -17.79 -5.56
CA ILE A 18 -32.09 -18.51 -6.83
C ILE A 18 -32.71 -17.62 -7.91
N ALA A 19 -33.75 -16.84 -7.55
CA ALA A 19 -34.44 -15.95 -8.48
C ALA A 19 -33.50 -14.85 -9.01
N SER A 20 -32.60 -14.34 -8.16
CA SER A 20 -31.66 -13.27 -8.51
C SER A 20 -30.42 -13.71 -9.28
N ASN A 21 -30.14 -15.02 -9.36
CA ASN A 21 -28.92 -15.54 -9.94
C ASN A 21 -29.16 -16.00 -11.38
N GLU A 22 -29.01 -15.08 -12.33
CA GLU A 22 -29.20 -15.34 -13.77
C GLU A 22 -28.22 -16.39 -14.30
N ASP A 23 -26.96 -16.38 -13.86
CA ASP A 23 -25.94 -17.34 -14.27
C ASP A 23 -26.33 -18.77 -13.86
N LEU A 24 -26.84 -18.95 -12.64
CA LEU A 24 -27.31 -20.25 -12.15
C LEU A 24 -28.53 -20.73 -12.94
N GLN A 25 -29.50 -19.85 -13.23
CA GLN A 25 -30.68 -20.21 -14.01
C GLN A 25 -30.31 -20.60 -15.44
N HIS A 26 -29.41 -19.85 -16.07
CA HIS A 26 -28.92 -20.14 -17.41
C HIS A 26 -28.15 -21.46 -17.45
N ALA A 27 -27.22 -21.68 -16.53
CA ALA A 27 -26.46 -22.93 -16.44
C ALA A 27 -27.38 -24.13 -16.17
N TRP A 28 -28.40 -23.96 -15.33
CA TRP A 28 -29.38 -25.01 -15.07
C TRP A 28 -30.25 -25.31 -16.29
N ALA A 29 -30.68 -24.29 -17.04
CA ALA A 29 -31.42 -24.47 -18.29
C ALA A 29 -30.59 -25.27 -19.32
N MET A 30 -29.33 -24.87 -19.53
CA MET A 30 -28.42 -25.60 -20.42
C MET A 30 -28.20 -27.05 -19.97
N TYR A 31 -28.05 -27.27 -18.66
CA TYR A 31 -27.90 -28.62 -18.11
C TYR A 31 -29.14 -29.49 -18.37
N LYS A 32 -30.34 -28.93 -18.20
CA LYS A 32 -31.60 -29.61 -18.53
C LYS A 32 -31.66 -29.98 -20.01
N ASP A 33 -31.32 -29.06 -20.90
CA ASP A 33 -31.35 -29.31 -22.35
C ASP A 33 -30.44 -30.47 -22.75
N VAL A 34 -29.21 -30.51 -22.21
CA VAL A 34 -28.25 -31.61 -22.46
C VAL A 34 -28.76 -32.95 -21.94
N VAL A 35 -29.34 -32.98 -20.72
CA VAL A 35 -29.89 -34.23 -20.16
C VAL A 35 -31.10 -34.70 -20.96
N MET A 36 -31.94 -33.79 -21.43
CA MET A 36 -33.10 -34.12 -22.26
C MET A 36 -32.66 -34.69 -23.62
N GLU A 37 -31.68 -34.08 -24.29
CA GLU A 37 -31.10 -34.61 -25.53
C GLU A 37 -30.49 -36.00 -25.33
N TRP A 38 -29.78 -36.20 -24.22
CA TRP A 38 -29.19 -37.50 -23.89
C TRP A 38 -30.25 -38.56 -23.56
N SER A 39 -31.35 -38.16 -22.91
CA SER A 39 -32.51 -39.00 -22.66
C SER A 39 -33.17 -39.45 -23.96
N GLU A 40 -33.39 -38.52 -24.90
CA GLU A 40 -33.94 -38.82 -26.22
C GLU A 40 -33.07 -39.83 -26.98
N GLN A 41 -31.74 -39.64 -26.94
CA GLN A 41 -30.79 -40.56 -27.57
C GLN A 41 -30.79 -41.96 -26.90
N LYS A 42 -30.76 -42.04 -25.56
CA LYS A 42 -30.85 -43.33 -24.86
C LYS A 42 -32.18 -44.05 -25.12
N ARG A 43 -33.28 -43.31 -25.30
CA ARG A 43 -34.59 -43.86 -25.68
C ARG A 43 -34.61 -44.36 -27.13
N SER A 44 -33.92 -43.68 -28.05
CA SER A 44 -33.83 -44.14 -29.44
C SER A 44 -32.97 -45.40 -29.58
N ASP A 45 -31.95 -45.53 -28.73
CA ASP A 45 -30.96 -46.61 -28.78
C ASP A 45 -31.36 -47.83 -27.92
N ASP A 46 -32.49 -47.76 -27.19
CA ASP A 46 -32.99 -48.78 -26.24
C ASP A 46 -31.98 -49.14 -25.12
N GLU A 47 -31.14 -48.16 -24.73
CA GLU A 47 -30.08 -48.29 -23.72
C GLU A 47 -30.43 -47.57 -22.40
N LEU A 48 -31.71 -47.31 -22.14
CA LEU A 48 -32.13 -46.53 -20.99
C LEU A 48 -32.13 -47.37 -19.72
N ASP A 49 -31.30 -46.98 -18.75
CA ASP A 49 -31.13 -47.68 -17.48
C ASP A 49 -32.00 -47.08 -16.34
N GLU A 50 -32.35 -47.90 -15.35
CA GLU A 50 -33.18 -47.47 -14.20
C GLU A 50 -32.51 -46.37 -13.36
N GLU A 51 -31.18 -46.33 -13.34
CA GLU A 51 -30.41 -45.31 -12.63
C GLU A 51 -30.63 -43.92 -13.25
N PHE A 52 -30.64 -43.84 -14.58
CA PHE A 52 -30.89 -42.63 -15.35
C PHE A 52 -32.34 -42.17 -15.22
N GLU A 53 -33.32 -43.08 -15.23
CA GLU A 53 -34.72 -42.69 -14.95
C GLU A 53 -34.92 -42.14 -13.52
N SER A 54 -34.22 -42.72 -12.54
CA SER A 54 -34.20 -42.21 -11.17
C SER A 54 -33.56 -40.82 -11.12
N PHE A 55 -32.49 -40.61 -11.89
CA PHE A 55 -31.83 -39.32 -12.04
C PHE A 55 -32.74 -38.26 -12.70
N GLU A 56 -33.47 -38.61 -13.77
CA GLU A 56 -34.45 -37.71 -14.40
C GLU A 56 -35.55 -37.29 -13.40
N ARG A 57 -36.08 -38.24 -12.63
CA ARG A 57 -37.07 -37.96 -11.57
C ARG A 57 -36.51 -37.02 -10.51
N MET A 58 -35.27 -37.22 -10.09
CA MET A 58 -34.59 -36.32 -9.14
C MET A 58 -34.43 -34.91 -9.72
N MET A 59 -34.08 -34.78 -11.00
CA MET A 59 -33.95 -33.48 -11.67
C MET A 59 -35.28 -32.72 -11.71
N VAL A 60 -36.37 -33.38 -12.09
CA VAL A 60 -37.71 -32.76 -12.11
C VAL A 60 -38.12 -32.33 -10.70
N GLN A 61 -37.84 -33.16 -9.69
CA GLN A 61 -38.11 -32.81 -8.30
C GLN A 61 -37.27 -31.61 -7.84
N LEU A 62 -35.99 -31.53 -8.22
CA LEU A 62 -35.12 -30.41 -7.89
C LEU A 62 -35.58 -29.11 -8.58
N ASP A 63 -36.02 -29.21 -9.84
CA ASP A 63 -36.57 -28.09 -10.60
C ASP A 63 -37.83 -27.53 -9.93
N PHE A 64 -38.77 -28.40 -9.59
CA PHE A 64 -40.01 -28.01 -8.92
C PHE A 64 -39.79 -27.49 -7.50
N SER A 65 -38.95 -28.16 -6.70
CA SER A 65 -38.80 -27.82 -5.28
C SER A 65 -37.89 -26.63 -5.01
N LEU A 66 -36.82 -26.45 -5.80
CA LEU A 66 -35.76 -25.49 -5.51
C LEU A 66 -35.52 -24.52 -6.67
N MET A 67 -35.24 -25.01 -7.87
CA MET A 67 -34.76 -24.16 -8.98
C MET A 67 -35.84 -23.23 -9.56
N SER A 68 -37.12 -23.54 -9.36
CA SER A 68 -38.24 -22.68 -9.75
C SER A 68 -38.51 -21.51 -8.78
N SER A 69 -37.72 -21.34 -7.72
CA SER A 69 -37.91 -20.31 -6.68
C SER A 69 -39.31 -20.35 -6.02
N ARG A 70 -39.81 -21.57 -5.78
CA ARG A 70 -41.13 -21.82 -5.17
C ARG A 70 -41.06 -22.57 -3.84
N SER A 71 -39.89 -22.68 -3.20
CA SER A 71 -39.72 -23.43 -1.96
C SER A 71 -40.62 -22.89 -0.83
N PHE A 72 -40.78 -21.56 -0.73
CA PHE A 72 -41.66 -20.93 0.24
C PHE A 72 -43.14 -21.27 -0.01
N ILE A 73 -43.62 -21.09 -1.24
CA ILE A 73 -45.01 -21.39 -1.62
C ILE A 73 -45.31 -22.87 -1.37
N ALA A 74 -44.43 -23.75 -1.85
CA ALA A 74 -44.57 -25.19 -1.66
C ALA A 74 -44.57 -25.61 -0.18
N ALA A 75 -44.01 -24.81 0.73
CA ALA A 75 -44.05 -25.07 2.16
C ALA A 75 -45.37 -24.61 2.81
N ILE A 76 -45.96 -23.51 2.36
CA ILE A 76 -47.22 -22.98 2.93
C ILE A 76 -48.48 -23.62 2.33
N GLU A 77 -48.39 -24.20 1.13
CA GLU A 77 -49.50 -24.91 0.47
C GLU A 77 -49.62 -26.38 0.89
N GLN A 78 -48.75 -26.85 1.80
CA GLN A 78 -48.81 -28.23 2.28
C GLN A 78 -50.10 -28.51 3.04
N ASN A 79 -50.59 -29.75 2.93
CA ASN A 79 -51.68 -30.20 3.78
C ASN A 79 -51.16 -30.39 5.22
N PHE A 80 -51.40 -29.40 6.07
CA PHE A 80 -51.01 -29.42 7.49
C PHE A 80 -51.89 -30.32 8.36
N ASP A 81 -53.04 -30.79 7.86
CA ASP A 81 -53.90 -31.73 8.56
C ASP A 81 -54.24 -32.97 7.72
N PRO A 82 -53.24 -33.77 7.31
CA PRO A 82 -53.46 -34.92 6.44
C PRO A 82 -54.28 -36.02 7.11
N ARG A 83 -54.43 -35.97 8.44
CA ARG A 83 -55.16 -36.94 9.27
C ARG A 83 -56.41 -36.36 9.93
N GLY A 84 -56.82 -35.12 9.61
CA GLY A 84 -58.02 -34.49 10.17
C GLY A 84 -57.99 -34.22 11.69
N ARG A 85 -56.83 -34.25 12.34
CA ARG A 85 -56.68 -34.14 13.80
C ARG A 85 -57.11 -32.77 14.33
N PHE A 86 -56.79 -31.70 13.60
CA PHE A 86 -57.19 -30.36 14.01
C PHE A 86 -58.69 -30.17 13.82
N GLN A 87 -59.22 -30.73 12.74
CA GLN A 87 -60.65 -30.71 12.44
C GLN A 87 -61.46 -31.50 13.50
N GLU A 88 -60.99 -32.69 13.89
CA GLU A 88 -61.56 -33.51 14.97
C GLU A 88 -61.53 -32.79 16.33
N ALA A 89 -60.41 -32.13 16.64
CA ALA A 89 -60.23 -31.37 17.88
C ALA A 89 -60.95 -30.00 17.89
N LYS A 90 -61.64 -29.61 16.80
CA LYS A 90 -62.17 -28.25 16.59
C LYS A 90 -61.13 -27.16 16.83
N TYR A 91 -59.86 -27.48 16.58
CA TYR A 91 -58.74 -26.58 16.83
C TYR A 91 -58.55 -25.62 15.66
N GLN A 92 -58.77 -24.33 15.91
CA GLN A 92 -58.67 -23.29 14.88
C GLN A 92 -57.20 -22.86 14.71
N VAL A 93 -56.46 -23.63 13.90
CA VAL A 93 -55.03 -23.36 13.62
C VAL A 93 -54.81 -21.94 13.10
N HIS A 94 -55.71 -21.41 12.26
CA HIS A 94 -55.58 -20.05 11.72
C HIS A 94 -55.67 -18.96 12.80
N GLU A 95 -56.51 -19.13 13.83
CA GLU A 95 -56.59 -18.16 14.94
C GLU A 95 -55.35 -18.20 15.82
N GLU A 96 -54.80 -19.39 16.09
CA GLU A 96 -53.52 -19.52 16.80
C GLU A 96 -52.38 -18.82 16.04
N VAL A 97 -52.28 -19.09 14.73
CA VAL A 97 -51.29 -18.46 13.85
C VAL A 97 -51.48 -16.94 13.84
N ARG A 98 -52.71 -16.43 13.80
CA ARG A 98 -53.03 -15.00 13.88
C ARG A 98 -52.60 -14.38 15.21
N HIS A 99 -52.85 -15.06 16.32
CA HIS A 99 -52.44 -14.59 17.65
C HIS A 99 -50.91 -14.51 17.75
N ILE A 100 -50.20 -15.59 17.39
CA ILE A 100 -48.74 -15.65 17.37
C ILE A 100 -48.17 -14.56 16.46
N LEU A 101 -48.73 -14.39 15.26
CA LEU A 101 -48.32 -13.38 14.29
C LEU A 101 -48.42 -11.97 14.87
N THR A 102 -49.57 -11.65 15.49
CA THR A 102 -49.83 -10.32 16.05
C THR A 102 -48.89 -10.01 17.21
N THR A 103 -48.64 -10.99 18.09
CA THR A 103 -47.70 -10.87 19.20
C THR A 103 -46.27 -10.66 18.70
N LEU A 104 -45.81 -11.44 17.73
CA LEU A 104 -44.47 -11.29 17.14
C LEU A 104 -44.32 -9.94 16.41
N TYR A 105 -45.35 -9.50 15.69
CA TYR A 105 -45.35 -8.21 15.01
C TYR A 105 -45.20 -7.05 16.00
N ALA A 106 -45.99 -7.06 17.08
CA ALA A 106 -45.93 -6.02 18.12
C ALA A 106 -44.53 -5.96 18.77
N GLN A 107 -44.03 -7.12 19.23
CA GLN A 107 -42.71 -7.22 19.88
C GLN A 107 -41.56 -6.75 18.99
N ASN A 108 -41.58 -7.10 17.71
CA ASN A 108 -40.53 -6.70 16.78
C ASN A 108 -40.61 -5.20 16.45
N CYS A 109 -41.81 -4.67 16.21
CA CYS A 109 -41.99 -3.26 15.84
C CYS A 109 -41.60 -2.29 16.96
N GLU A 110 -41.81 -2.65 18.23
CA GLU A 110 -41.41 -1.82 19.38
C GLU A 110 -39.90 -1.55 19.44
N ARG A 111 -39.08 -2.45 18.87
CA ARG A 111 -37.61 -2.37 18.94
C ARG A 111 -36.97 -1.75 17.72
N ILE A 112 -37.68 -1.66 16.59
CA ILE A 112 -37.10 -1.16 15.34
C ILE A 112 -36.74 0.32 15.46
N ASN A 113 -35.57 0.70 14.94
CA ASN A 113 -34.98 2.03 15.05
C ASN A 113 -34.72 2.49 16.50
N THR A 114 -34.61 1.56 17.45
CA THR A 114 -34.20 1.82 18.84
C THR A 114 -32.78 1.29 19.11
N GLY A 115 -32.20 1.65 20.27
CA GLY A 115 -30.88 1.15 20.66
C GLY A 115 -30.85 -0.34 21.06
N ASP A 116 -32.02 -0.95 21.23
CA ASP A 116 -32.18 -2.37 21.55
C ASP A 116 -32.47 -3.22 20.30
N GLU A 117 -32.40 -2.62 19.11
CA GLU A 117 -32.57 -3.32 17.84
C GLU A 117 -31.41 -4.27 17.56
N THR A 118 -31.71 -5.54 17.27
CA THR A 118 -30.74 -6.60 16.99
C THR A 118 -31.03 -7.29 15.65
N THR A 119 -32.05 -8.13 15.61
CA THR A 119 -32.42 -9.00 14.47
C THR A 119 -33.89 -8.80 14.07
N GLU A 120 -34.59 -7.88 14.71
CA GLU A 120 -36.04 -7.68 14.60
C GLU A 120 -36.48 -7.36 13.17
N ARG A 121 -35.67 -6.62 12.37
CA ARG A 121 -35.95 -6.42 10.93
C ARG A 121 -36.02 -7.74 10.18
N LEU A 122 -35.06 -8.63 10.39
CA LEU A 122 -35.04 -9.96 9.78
C LEU A 122 -36.17 -10.84 10.31
N ASP A 123 -36.50 -10.75 11.59
CA ASP A 123 -37.61 -11.51 12.18
C ASP A 123 -38.97 -11.03 11.62
N CYS A 124 -39.09 -9.75 11.24
CA CYS A 124 -40.27 -9.24 10.54
C CYS A 124 -40.48 -9.85 9.16
N VAL A 125 -39.45 -10.24 8.41
CA VAL A 125 -39.63 -11.04 7.18
C VAL A 125 -40.43 -12.32 7.48
N GLY A 126 -40.12 -12.98 8.59
CA GLY A 126 -40.87 -14.14 9.08
C GLY A 126 -42.30 -13.81 9.48
N VAL A 127 -42.57 -12.60 10.01
CA VAL A 127 -43.92 -12.11 10.29
C VAL A 127 -44.73 -11.96 8.99
N TYR A 128 -44.17 -11.38 7.93
CA TYR A 128 -44.84 -11.32 6.63
C TYR A 128 -45.09 -12.72 6.06
N ALA A 129 -44.14 -13.63 6.20
CA ALA A 129 -44.31 -15.03 5.79
C ALA A 129 -45.44 -15.73 6.56
N MET A 130 -45.51 -15.52 7.87
CA MET A 130 -46.59 -16.03 8.73
C MET A 130 -47.95 -15.39 8.40
N TYR A 131 -47.98 -14.14 7.95
CA TYR A 131 -49.20 -13.50 7.46
C TYR A 131 -49.73 -14.18 6.19
N VAL A 132 -48.84 -14.51 5.24
CA VAL A 132 -49.22 -15.28 4.04
C VAL A 132 -49.71 -16.67 4.43
N LEU A 133 -49.04 -17.36 5.37
CA LEU A 133 -49.50 -18.65 5.89
C LEU A 133 -50.90 -18.54 6.53
N TYR A 134 -51.12 -17.52 7.37
CA TYR A 134 -52.44 -17.22 7.94
C TYR A 134 -53.49 -17.08 6.84
N ARG A 135 -53.18 -16.34 5.77
CA ARG A 135 -54.09 -16.16 4.62
C ARG A 135 -54.42 -17.45 3.90
N HIS A 136 -53.48 -18.40 3.80
CA HIS A 136 -53.72 -19.72 3.19
C HIS A 136 -54.50 -20.67 4.12
N LEU A 137 -54.34 -20.55 5.44
CA LEU A 137 -55.06 -21.36 6.43
C LEU A 137 -56.51 -20.89 6.67
N LEU A 138 -56.90 -19.71 6.16
CA LEU A 138 -58.26 -19.22 6.30
C LEU A 138 -59.25 -20.07 5.49
N PRO A 139 -60.36 -20.53 6.10
CA PRO A 139 -61.43 -21.15 5.36
C PRO A 139 -62.03 -20.18 4.32
N PRO A 140 -62.58 -20.66 3.20
CA PRO A 140 -63.10 -19.80 2.12
C PRO A 140 -64.25 -18.87 2.57
N ASN A 141 -64.89 -19.17 3.72
CA ASN A 141 -66.00 -18.40 4.27
C ASN A 141 -65.56 -17.30 5.26
N VAL A 142 -64.27 -17.22 5.61
CA VAL A 142 -63.74 -16.27 6.60
C VAL A 142 -62.97 -15.16 5.90
N VAL A 143 -63.38 -13.92 6.15
CA VAL A 143 -62.74 -12.73 5.59
C VAL A 143 -61.43 -12.43 6.34
N PRO A 144 -60.32 -12.12 5.64
CA PRO A 144 -59.06 -11.75 6.30
C PRO A 144 -59.18 -10.46 7.13
N ASP A 145 -58.41 -10.39 8.23
CA ASP A 145 -58.33 -9.21 9.09
C ASP A 145 -57.79 -7.98 8.34
N ALA A 146 -58.69 -7.06 7.99
CA ALA A 146 -58.38 -5.82 7.27
C ALA A 146 -57.50 -4.86 8.07
N LYS A 147 -57.61 -4.87 9.41
CA LYS A 147 -56.84 -3.98 10.29
C LYS A 147 -55.38 -4.45 10.32
N LEU A 148 -55.18 -5.75 10.48
CA LEU A 148 -53.87 -6.38 10.42
C LEU A 148 -53.19 -6.17 9.06
N HIS A 149 -53.92 -6.39 7.96
CA HIS A 149 -53.40 -6.14 6.60
C HIS A 149 -52.96 -4.69 6.44
N LYS A 150 -53.78 -3.72 6.84
CA LYS A 150 -53.45 -2.29 6.77
C LYS A 150 -52.21 -1.95 7.59
N THR A 151 -52.05 -2.53 8.79
CA THR A 151 -50.86 -2.28 9.61
C THR A 151 -49.57 -2.79 8.95
N LEU A 152 -49.59 -4.00 8.39
CA LEU A 152 -48.45 -4.56 7.66
C LEU A 152 -48.16 -3.76 6.37
N TRP A 153 -49.18 -3.28 5.68
CA TRP A 153 -49.00 -2.50 4.45
C TRP A 153 -48.42 -1.10 4.68
N SER A 154 -48.88 -0.39 5.71
CA SER A 154 -48.56 1.04 5.88
C SER A 154 -47.57 1.32 7.01
N VAL A 155 -47.74 0.71 8.18
CA VAL A 155 -47.02 1.12 9.41
C VAL A 155 -45.58 0.65 9.36
N PHE A 156 -45.35 -0.64 9.12
CA PHE A 156 -44.01 -1.21 9.10
C PHE A 156 -43.14 -0.68 7.94
N PRO A 157 -43.63 -0.62 6.69
CA PRO A 157 -42.82 -0.10 5.58
C PRO A 157 -42.42 1.37 5.74
N ALA A 158 -43.16 2.15 6.55
CA ALA A 158 -42.75 3.51 6.92
C ALA A 158 -41.57 3.55 7.89
N MET A 159 -41.35 2.50 8.69
CA MET A 159 -40.23 2.35 9.62
C MET A 159 -39.01 1.71 8.97
N CYS A 160 -39.22 0.76 8.04
CA CYS A 160 -38.18 0.03 7.32
C CYS A 160 -38.75 -0.44 5.96
N PRO A 161 -38.56 0.32 4.87
CA PRO A 161 -39.14 -0.03 3.57
C PRO A 161 -38.43 -1.20 2.91
N ILE A 162 -37.15 -1.42 3.22
CA ILE A 162 -36.30 -2.46 2.61
C ILE A 162 -35.53 -3.18 3.72
N MET A 163 -35.59 -4.51 3.70
CA MET A 163 -34.88 -5.36 4.66
C MET A 163 -33.78 -6.17 3.97
N ASN A 164 -32.64 -6.35 4.64
CA ASN A 164 -31.56 -7.21 4.15
C ASN A 164 -31.92 -8.67 4.41
N LEU A 165 -31.89 -9.53 3.39
CA LEU A 165 -31.98 -10.98 3.57
C LEU A 165 -30.58 -11.57 3.74
N TYR A 166 -29.75 -11.41 2.70
CA TYR A 166 -28.35 -11.83 2.70
C TYR A 166 -27.57 -11.10 1.60
N GLY A 167 -26.43 -10.49 1.93
CA GLY A 167 -25.61 -9.78 0.96
C GLY A 167 -26.39 -8.62 0.29
N PRO A 168 -26.53 -8.61 -1.06
CA PRO A 168 -27.35 -7.63 -1.77
C PRO A 168 -28.84 -8.05 -1.90
N LEU A 169 -29.20 -9.27 -1.49
CA LEU A 169 -30.58 -9.75 -1.52
C LEU A 169 -31.41 -8.96 -0.51
N HIS A 170 -32.52 -8.43 -0.99
CA HIS A 170 -33.38 -7.56 -0.22
C HIS A 170 -34.83 -8.03 -0.27
N PHE A 171 -35.61 -7.59 0.71
CA PHE A 171 -37.02 -7.88 0.82
C PHE A 171 -37.81 -6.58 0.89
N LEU A 172 -38.78 -6.45 -0.02
CA LEU A 172 -39.73 -5.35 -0.09
C LEU A 172 -41.10 -5.84 0.43
N PRO A 173 -41.55 -5.40 1.63
CA PRO A 173 -42.74 -5.96 2.24
C PRO A 173 -44.01 -5.77 1.42
N ARG A 174 -44.17 -4.61 0.78
CA ARG A 174 -45.35 -4.31 -0.04
C ARG A 174 -45.39 -5.13 -1.31
N GLU A 175 -44.26 -5.28 -2.02
CA GLU A 175 -44.17 -6.14 -3.21
C GLU A 175 -44.48 -7.60 -2.85
N PHE A 176 -43.92 -8.08 -1.72
CA PHE A 176 -44.17 -9.44 -1.24
C PHE A 176 -45.66 -9.69 -0.90
N MET A 177 -46.32 -8.71 -0.25
CA MET A 177 -47.75 -8.80 0.03
C MET A 177 -48.60 -8.79 -1.24
N MET A 178 -48.26 -7.97 -2.24
CA MET A 178 -48.97 -7.95 -3.53
C MET A 178 -48.85 -9.28 -4.26
N LEU A 179 -47.66 -9.91 -4.20
CA LEU A 179 -47.39 -11.17 -4.88
C LEU A 179 -48.09 -12.37 -4.22
N HIS A 180 -48.05 -12.47 -2.89
CA HIS A 180 -48.47 -13.70 -2.20
C HIS A 180 -49.76 -13.58 -1.37
N ALA A 181 -50.24 -12.36 -1.08
CA ALA A 181 -51.45 -12.16 -0.28
C ALA A 181 -52.21 -10.85 -0.62
N PRO A 182 -52.54 -10.58 -1.90
CA PRO A 182 -53.25 -9.36 -2.29
C PRO A 182 -54.60 -9.27 -1.57
N TYR A 183 -55.02 -8.04 -1.24
CA TYR A 183 -56.30 -7.81 -0.57
C TYR A 183 -56.97 -6.49 -0.99
N GLU A 184 -57.55 -6.50 -2.18
CA GLU A 184 -58.15 -5.32 -2.82
C GLU A 184 -59.31 -4.69 -2.03
N ALA A 185 -59.99 -5.44 -1.15
CA ALA A 185 -61.07 -4.91 -0.32
C ALA A 185 -60.59 -3.84 0.67
N VAL A 186 -59.30 -3.78 1.00
CA VAL A 186 -58.72 -2.76 1.88
C VAL A 186 -58.26 -1.57 1.04
N ARG A 187 -59.03 -0.47 1.09
CA ARG A 187 -58.73 0.75 0.32
C ARG A 187 -57.33 1.29 0.62
N GLY A 188 -56.58 1.57 -0.44
CA GLY A 188 -55.21 2.12 -0.37
C GLY A 188 -54.12 1.09 -0.05
N CYS A 189 -54.43 -0.21 -0.07
CA CYS A 189 -53.48 -1.32 0.09
C CYS A 189 -53.25 -2.07 -1.24
N SER A 190 -53.12 -1.31 -2.33
CA SER A 190 -52.76 -1.79 -3.67
C SER A 190 -51.93 -0.72 -4.35
N ALA A 191 -50.82 -1.12 -4.98
CA ALA A 191 -49.91 -0.24 -5.71
C ALA A 191 -49.05 -1.11 -6.65
N ASP A 192 -48.62 -0.54 -7.77
CA ASP A 192 -47.70 -1.21 -8.69
C ASP A 192 -46.27 -1.23 -8.12
N SER A 193 -45.45 -2.18 -8.56
CA SER A 193 -44.05 -2.31 -8.11
C SER A 193 -43.24 -1.03 -8.30
N SER A 194 -43.48 -0.27 -9.38
CA SER A 194 -42.80 1.03 -9.61
C SER A 194 -43.16 2.04 -8.53
N GLU A 195 -44.46 2.21 -8.22
CA GLU A 195 -44.93 3.14 -7.20
C GLU A 195 -44.40 2.78 -5.80
N ILE A 196 -44.32 1.48 -5.50
CA ILE A 196 -43.76 0.98 -4.24
C ILE A 196 -42.28 1.37 -4.12
N ARG A 197 -41.50 1.20 -5.19
CA ARG A 197 -40.06 1.53 -5.21
C ARG A 197 -39.82 3.03 -5.17
N GLU A 198 -40.60 3.82 -5.88
CA GLU A 198 -40.53 5.29 -5.83
C GLU A 198 -40.86 5.83 -4.44
N ALA A 199 -41.90 5.30 -3.78
CA ALA A 199 -42.23 5.66 -2.41
C ALA A 199 -41.12 5.25 -1.42
N ALA A 200 -40.49 4.08 -1.61
CA ALA A 200 -39.35 3.65 -0.83
C ALA A 200 -38.14 4.58 -1.03
N ALA A 201 -37.84 4.96 -2.27
CA ALA A 201 -36.75 5.89 -2.60
C ALA A 201 -36.94 7.26 -1.96
N ALA A 202 -38.16 7.82 -2.01
CA ALA A 202 -38.47 9.09 -1.36
C ALA A 202 -38.24 9.04 0.17
N LEU A 203 -38.55 7.92 0.81
CA LEU A 203 -38.28 7.71 2.25
C LEU A 203 -36.79 7.58 2.55
N VAL A 204 -36.04 6.84 1.74
CA VAL A 204 -34.59 6.66 1.89
C VAL A 204 -33.87 8.00 1.77
N LEU A 205 -34.19 8.80 0.73
CA LEU A 205 -33.63 10.14 0.54
C LEU A 205 -33.95 11.09 1.70
N LYS A 206 -35.11 10.94 2.34
CA LYS A 206 -35.42 11.70 3.56
C LYS A 206 -34.53 11.28 4.74
N TRP A 207 -34.20 9.99 4.87
CA TRP A 207 -33.35 9.48 5.94
C TRP A 207 -31.87 9.80 5.76
N ASP A 208 -31.42 9.93 4.53
CA ASP A 208 -30.08 10.38 4.15
C ASP A 208 -29.73 11.73 4.81
N GLY A 209 -30.67 12.67 4.84
CA GLY A 209 -30.49 13.96 5.50
C GLY A 209 -30.14 13.87 7.00
N SER A 210 -30.44 12.75 7.66
CA SER A 210 -30.09 12.48 9.07
C SER A 210 -28.98 11.45 9.26
N PHE A 211 -28.50 10.82 8.18
CA PHE A 211 -27.57 9.69 8.25
C PHE A 211 -26.26 10.07 8.94
N LYS A 212 -25.65 11.18 8.52
CA LYS A 212 -24.41 11.69 9.09
C LYS A 212 -24.53 11.95 10.60
N ALA A 213 -25.57 12.65 11.03
CA ALA A 213 -25.81 12.95 12.45
C ALA A 213 -26.00 11.68 13.29
N ARG A 214 -26.68 10.66 12.76
CA ARG A 214 -26.85 9.35 13.43
C ARG A 214 -25.52 8.60 13.53
N ALA A 215 -24.72 8.60 12.46
CA ALA A 215 -23.40 7.98 12.46
C ALA A 215 -22.44 8.65 13.45
N ASP A 216 -22.42 9.98 13.49
CA ASP A 216 -21.58 10.76 14.41
C ASP A 216 -21.98 10.54 15.88
N LYS A 217 -23.29 10.47 16.17
CA LYS A 217 -23.81 10.12 17.51
C LYS A 217 -23.32 8.74 17.96
N LEU A 218 -23.41 7.74 17.08
CA LEU A 218 -22.93 6.38 17.38
C LEU A 218 -21.41 6.35 17.56
N ARG A 219 -20.65 7.06 16.72
CA ARG A 219 -19.20 7.19 16.86
C ARG A 219 -18.83 7.79 18.22
N LEU A 220 -19.49 8.88 18.63
CA LEU A 220 -19.23 9.53 19.92
C LEU A 220 -19.57 8.61 21.10
N SER A 221 -20.71 7.91 21.03
CA SER A 221 -21.12 6.92 22.03
C SER A 221 -20.10 5.78 22.14
N ALA A 222 -19.61 5.27 21.00
CA ALA A 222 -18.59 4.23 20.96
C ALA A 222 -17.25 4.69 21.56
N LEU A 223 -16.82 5.94 21.29
CA LEU A 223 -15.59 6.49 21.88
C LEU A 223 -15.70 6.60 23.40
N GLY A 224 -16.83 7.11 23.91
CA GLY A 224 -17.09 7.15 25.35
C GLY A 224 -17.12 5.76 25.98
N TRP A 225 -17.80 4.81 25.32
CA TRP A 225 -17.83 3.42 25.76
C TRP A 225 -16.45 2.76 25.74
N LEU A 226 -15.62 2.98 24.72
CA LEU A 226 -14.27 2.40 24.64
C LEU A 226 -13.38 2.84 25.80
N ALA A 227 -13.46 4.10 26.22
CA ALA A 227 -12.70 4.61 27.36
C ALA A 227 -13.15 3.94 28.67
N MET A 228 -14.46 3.83 28.89
CA MET A 228 -15.02 3.18 30.08
C MET A 228 -14.73 1.68 30.08
N ALA A 229 -14.99 0.98 28.98
CA ALA A 229 -14.76 -0.46 28.86
C ALA A 229 -13.27 -0.81 29.03
N ASP A 230 -12.35 0.04 28.60
CA ASP A 230 -10.93 -0.19 28.82
C ASP A 230 -10.52 -0.11 30.29
N SER A 231 -11.18 0.76 31.06
CA SER A 231 -10.99 0.91 32.50
C SER A 231 -11.65 -0.24 33.26
N GLU A 232 -12.96 -0.45 33.06
CA GLU A 232 -13.79 -1.39 33.84
C GLU A 232 -13.48 -2.86 33.55
N LEU A 233 -13.05 -3.18 32.33
CA LEU A 233 -12.65 -4.56 31.96
C LEU A 233 -11.14 -4.79 32.13
N SER A 234 -10.44 -3.91 32.84
CA SER A 234 -9.00 -4.02 33.06
C SER A 234 -8.65 -5.22 33.96
N PRO A 235 -7.54 -5.93 33.73
CA PRO A 235 -7.22 -7.18 34.42
C PRO A 235 -6.83 -6.93 35.88
N ILE A 236 -6.35 -5.71 36.19
CA ILE A 236 -5.93 -5.28 37.54
C ILE A 236 -7.13 -5.20 38.48
N ILE A 237 -8.31 -4.81 37.97
CA ILE A 237 -9.56 -4.85 38.74
C ILE A 237 -9.99 -6.31 38.96
N MET A 238 -9.63 -7.22 38.04
CA MET A 238 -10.10 -8.60 38.06
C MET A 238 -9.27 -9.59 38.88
N GLU A 239 -8.07 -9.23 39.36
CA GLU A 239 -7.29 -10.07 40.29
C GLU A 239 -7.98 -10.28 41.64
N GLY A 240 -9.01 -9.48 41.96
CA GLY A 240 -9.86 -9.63 43.15
C GLY A 240 -11.09 -10.52 42.99
N TYR A 241 -11.39 -11.05 41.79
CA TYR A 241 -12.49 -12.01 41.63
C TYR A 241 -12.00 -13.43 41.94
N PRO A 242 -12.76 -14.22 42.73
CA PRO A 242 -12.38 -15.60 43.00
C PRO A 242 -12.29 -16.34 41.66
N ARG A 243 -11.06 -16.77 41.32
CA ARG A 243 -10.86 -17.86 40.36
C ARG A 243 -11.44 -19.09 41.04
N LEU A 244 -12.70 -19.37 40.75
CA LEU A 244 -13.33 -20.61 41.16
C LEU A 244 -12.69 -21.73 40.34
N ASP A 245 -11.68 -22.40 40.92
CA ASP A 245 -11.20 -23.69 40.47
C ASP A 245 -12.37 -24.70 40.44
N ASP A 246 -12.26 -25.75 39.63
CA ASP A 246 -13.29 -26.78 39.40
C ASP A 246 -13.66 -27.63 40.66
N THR A 247 -13.25 -27.20 41.85
CA THR A 247 -13.60 -27.80 43.14
C THR A 247 -14.48 -26.83 43.92
N ASP A 248 -15.69 -27.28 44.29
CA ASP A 248 -16.80 -26.55 44.92
C ASP A 248 -16.50 -25.87 46.30
N ASP A 249 -15.24 -25.69 46.69
CA ASP A 249 -14.88 -25.10 47.98
C ASP A 249 -14.57 -23.60 47.84
N ILE A 250 -15.55 -22.77 48.22
CA ILE A 250 -15.40 -21.32 48.38
C ILE A 250 -14.47 -21.06 49.56
N VAL A 251 -13.20 -20.74 49.30
CA VAL A 251 -12.30 -20.24 50.34
C VAL A 251 -12.56 -18.74 50.54
N GLU A 252 -13.18 -18.41 51.68
CA GLU A 252 -13.30 -17.04 52.18
C GLU A 252 -11.91 -16.47 52.50
N GLY A 253 -11.40 -15.61 51.63
CA GLY A 253 -10.12 -14.92 51.83
C GLY A 253 -10.16 -13.49 51.31
N GLY A 254 -10.38 -12.53 52.21
CA GLY A 254 -10.23 -11.09 51.98
C GLY A 254 -11.51 -10.29 52.26
N ASN A 255 -11.38 -9.15 52.96
CA ASN A 255 -12.47 -8.23 53.34
C ASN A 255 -13.15 -7.55 52.13
N PHE A 256 -13.73 -8.33 51.23
CA PHE A 256 -14.57 -7.88 50.12
C PHE A 256 -15.90 -8.62 50.24
N THR A 257 -16.98 -7.92 50.57
CA THR A 257 -18.28 -8.55 50.76
C THR A 257 -18.76 -9.22 49.46
N LEU A 258 -19.32 -10.43 49.53
CA LEU A 258 -19.92 -11.12 48.37
C LEU A 258 -20.89 -10.23 47.57
N ALA A 259 -21.58 -9.30 48.25
CA ALA A 259 -22.48 -8.32 47.65
C ALA A 259 -21.78 -7.27 46.76
N SER A 260 -20.57 -6.82 47.12
CA SER A 260 -19.82 -5.86 46.28
C SER A 260 -19.30 -6.55 45.01
N SER A 261 -18.81 -7.79 45.13
CA SER A 261 -18.36 -8.58 43.97
C SER A 261 -19.50 -8.88 42.97
N LEU A 262 -20.73 -9.09 43.44
CA LEU A 262 -21.90 -9.28 42.58
C LEU A 262 -22.30 -8.00 41.83
N ALA A 263 -22.30 -6.85 42.50
CA ALA A 263 -22.56 -5.55 41.87
C ALA A 263 -21.50 -5.20 40.81
N ASP A 264 -20.24 -5.55 41.07
CA ASP A 264 -19.14 -5.35 40.13
C ASP A 264 -19.26 -6.27 38.89
N ILE A 265 -19.77 -7.50 39.05
CA ILE A 265 -20.10 -8.40 37.92
C ILE A 265 -21.26 -7.84 37.09
N GLU A 266 -22.33 -7.36 37.73
CA GLU A 266 -23.49 -6.79 37.03
C GLU A 266 -23.11 -5.54 36.22
N THR A 267 -22.35 -4.62 36.83
CA THR A 267 -21.87 -3.42 36.13
C THR A 267 -20.95 -3.76 34.96
N ALA A 268 -19.97 -4.65 35.14
CA ALA A 268 -19.09 -5.09 34.06
C ALA A 268 -19.87 -5.81 32.93
N SER A 269 -20.87 -6.61 33.29
CA SER A 269 -21.78 -7.30 32.35
C SER A 269 -22.58 -6.31 31.51
N LEU A 270 -23.07 -5.22 32.13
CA LEU A 270 -23.76 -4.13 31.42
C LEU A 270 -22.86 -3.43 30.42
N TYR A 271 -21.57 -3.20 30.73
CA TYR A 271 -20.63 -2.61 29.77
C TYR A 271 -20.39 -3.50 28.55
N ILE A 272 -20.31 -4.82 28.73
CA ILE A 272 -20.16 -5.75 27.59
C ILE A 272 -21.42 -5.70 26.72
N LEU A 273 -22.62 -5.79 27.30
CA LEU A 273 -23.87 -5.71 26.56
C LEU A 273 -24.03 -4.36 25.85
N HIS A 274 -23.64 -3.25 26.49
CA HIS A 274 -23.69 -1.93 25.87
C HIS A 274 -22.78 -1.85 24.63
N GLY A 275 -21.59 -2.43 24.68
CA GLY A 275 -20.70 -2.56 23.51
C GLY A 275 -21.34 -3.34 22.37
N VAL A 276 -22.01 -4.46 22.69
CA VAL A 276 -22.77 -5.27 21.72
C VAL A 276 -23.92 -4.47 21.10
N LYS A 277 -24.67 -3.68 21.89
CA LYS A 277 -25.75 -2.79 21.39
C LYS A 277 -25.23 -1.71 20.44
N ILE A 278 -24.11 -1.08 20.77
CA ILE A 278 -23.45 -0.10 19.89
C ILE A 278 -23.05 -0.77 18.57
N ALA A 279 -22.47 -1.96 18.63
CA ALA A 279 -22.09 -2.72 17.45
C ALA A 279 -23.32 -3.07 16.59
N HIS A 280 -24.42 -3.55 17.18
CA HIS A 280 -25.67 -3.81 16.45
C HIS A 280 -26.18 -2.57 15.75
N SER A 281 -26.29 -1.46 16.48
CA SER A 281 -26.78 -0.18 15.95
C SER A 281 -25.92 0.32 14.78
N ALA A 282 -24.59 0.25 14.92
CA ALA A 282 -23.67 0.64 13.85
C ALA A 282 -23.78 -0.28 12.62
N SER A 283 -23.90 -1.59 12.84
CA SER A 283 -24.05 -2.58 11.77
C SER A 283 -25.37 -2.40 11.01
N ILE A 284 -26.48 -2.19 11.73
CA ILE A 284 -27.82 -2.02 11.14
C ILE A 284 -27.84 -0.74 10.31
N LEU A 285 -27.28 0.35 10.84
CA LEU A 285 -27.22 1.62 10.13
C LEU A 285 -26.37 1.52 8.85
N LEU A 286 -25.18 0.92 8.95
CA LEU A 286 -24.26 0.76 7.82
C LEU A 286 -24.83 -0.17 6.74
N ARG A 287 -25.30 -1.36 7.13
CA ARG A 287 -25.88 -2.34 6.21
C ARG A 287 -27.17 -1.80 5.59
N GLY A 288 -27.98 -1.09 6.37
CA GLY A 288 -29.18 -0.41 5.90
C GLY A 288 -28.85 0.58 4.78
N GLN A 289 -27.91 1.49 5.02
CA GLN A 289 -27.52 2.51 4.04
C GLN A 289 -26.99 1.89 2.73
N LEU A 290 -26.10 0.90 2.82
CA LEU A 290 -25.53 0.25 1.64
C LEU A 290 -26.60 -0.50 0.85
N LEU A 291 -27.46 -1.24 1.55
CA LEU A 291 -28.51 -2.04 0.92
C LEU A 291 -29.55 -1.16 0.24
N THR A 292 -30.09 -0.14 0.92
CA THR A 292 -31.21 0.64 0.38
C THR A 292 -30.82 1.40 -0.88
N HIS A 293 -29.60 1.94 -0.93
CA HIS A 293 -29.09 2.59 -2.13
C HIS A 293 -28.88 1.59 -3.27
N LYS A 294 -28.26 0.44 -2.99
CA LYS A 294 -28.03 -0.57 -4.01
C LYS A 294 -29.33 -1.17 -4.56
N ALA A 295 -30.30 -1.47 -3.69
CA ALA A 295 -31.59 -2.04 -4.07
C ALA A 295 -32.44 -1.09 -4.92
N LEU A 296 -32.32 0.23 -4.70
CA LEU A 296 -33.08 1.26 -5.40
C LEU A 296 -32.29 1.95 -6.53
N GLY A 297 -31.03 1.58 -6.76
CA GLY A 297 -30.17 2.22 -7.76
C GLY A 297 -29.82 3.68 -7.46
N LEU A 298 -29.76 4.07 -6.17
CA LEU A 298 -29.45 5.43 -5.75
C LEU A 298 -27.94 5.63 -5.58
N GLU A 299 -27.44 6.78 -6.03
CA GLU A 299 -26.04 7.16 -5.81
C GLU A 299 -25.77 7.53 -4.34
N HIS A 300 -24.53 7.38 -3.89
CA HIS A 300 -24.11 7.78 -2.56
C HIS A 300 -23.48 9.17 -2.58
N ASP A 301 -23.92 10.06 -1.68
CA ASP A 301 -23.23 11.34 -1.47
C ASP A 301 -21.83 11.11 -0.88
N SER A 302 -20.86 11.90 -1.36
CA SER A 302 -19.48 11.96 -0.88
C SER A 302 -19.38 12.15 0.65
N GLY A 303 -20.32 12.93 1.24
CA GLY A 303 -20.39 13.15 2.68
C GLY A 303 -20.75 11.87 3.47
N HIS A 304 -21.49 10.94 2.87
CA HIS A 304 -21.89 9.68 3.50
C HIS A 304 -20.73 8.69 3.58
N ILE A 305 -19.76 8.75 2.66
CA ILE A 305 -18.60 7.85 2.66
C ILE A 305 -17.81 7.96 3.97
N SER A 306 -17.53 9.18 4.44
CA SER A 306 -16.83 9.40 5.72
C SER A 306 -17.62 8.86 6.91
N SER A 307 -18.95 8.96 6.88
CA SER A 307 -19.84 8.41 7.92
C SER A 307 -19.93 6.88 7.85
N MET A 308 -19.86 6.27 6.68
CA MET A 308 -19.77 4.81 6.55
C MET A 308 -18.44 4.30 7.13
N LEU A 309 -17.33 4.98 6.83
CA LEU A 309 -16.01 4.65 7.39
C LEU A 309 -16.00 4.75 8.92
N SER A 310 -16.67 5.76 9.49
CA SER A 310 -16.77 5.88 10.95
C SER A 310 -17.57 4.73 11.57
N LEU A 311 -18.63 4.25 10.93
CA LEU A 311 -19.38 3.09 11.39
C LEU A 311 -18.57 1.79 11.29
N ILE A 312 -17.82 1.59 10.20
CA ILE A 312 -16.89 0.46 10.06
C ILE A 312 -15.84 0.49 11.17
N GLU A 313 -15.30 1.67 11.47
CA GLU A 313 -14.34 1.86 12.55
C GLU A 313 -14.94 1.47 13.91
N VAL A 314 -16.17 1.90 14.21
CA VAL A 314 -16.87 1.54 15.45
C VAL A 314 -16.99 0.02 15.59
N LEU A 315 -17.42 -0.68 14.53
CA LEU A 315 -17.55 -2.14 14.54
C LEU A 315 -16.21 -2.82 14.86
N LYS A 316 -15.13 -2.39 14.20
CA LYS A 316 -13.80 -2.97 14.40
C LYS A 316 -13.16 -2.59 15.73
N ALA A 317 -13.46 -1.40 16.27
CA ALA A 317 -13.01 -1.00 17.58
C ALA A 317 -13.68 -1.83 18.69
N VAL A 318 -15.00 -2.06 18.60
CA VAL A 318 -15.72 -2.95 19.53
C VAL A 318 -15.18 -4.38 19.45
N GLU A 319 -14.99 -4.91 18.23
CA GLU A 319 -14.43 -6.26 18.02
C GLU A 319 -13.04 -6.38 18.66
N LYS A 320 -12.15 -5.41 18.39
CA LYS A 320 -10.80 -5.38 18.94
C LYS A 320 -10.81 -5.27 20.48
N MET A 321 -11.69 -4.46 21.05
CA MET A 321 -11.77 -4.30 22.50
C MET A 321 -12.21 -5.60 23.19
N LEU A 322 -13.35 -6.18 22.77
CA LEU A 322 -13.96 -7.31 23.47
C LEU A 322 -13.36 -8.67 23.10
N ARG A 323 -12.99 -8.89 21.83
CA ARG A 323 -12.50 -10.20 21.36
C ARG A 323 -10.98 -10.34 21.34
N VAL A 324 -10.24 -9.23 21.31
CA VAL A 324 -8.77 -9.27 21.23
C VAL A 324 -8.14 -8.75 22.53
N ARG A 325 -8.44 -7.51 22.92
CA ARG A 325 -7.76 -6.85 24.05
C ARG A 325 -8.24 -7.35 25.42
N ARG A 326 -9.55 -7.51 25.61
CA ARG A 326 -10.18 -7.87 26.89
C ARG A 326 -10.84 -9.25 26.87
N ARG A 327 -10.44 -10.14 25.95
CA ARG A 327 -11.08 -11.45 25.75
C ARG A 327 -11.17 -12.28 27.03
N SER A 328 -10.07 -12.36 27.80
CA SER A 328 -10.02 -13.12 29.04
C SER A 328 -11.03 -12.63 30.08
N ALA A 329 -11.12 -11.31 30.25
CA ALA A 329 -12.08 -10.66 31.14
C ALA A 329 -13.53 -10.94 30.71
N VAL A 330 -13.83 -10.79 29.42
CA VAL A 330 -15.16 -11.07 28.86
C VAL A 330 -15.55 -12.53 29.09
N MET A 331 -14.64 -13.49 28.87
CA MET A 331 -14.93 -14.92 29.10
C MET A 331 -15.18 -15.25 30.58
N ALA A 332 -14.43 -14.63 31.49
CA ALA A 332 -14.62 -14.83 32.93
C ALA A 332 -15.98 -14.26 33.38
N LEU A 333 -16.30 -13.02 32.98
CA LEU A 333 -17.57 -12.36 33.29
C LEU A 333 -18.77 -13.07 32.68
N GLN A 334 -18.64 -13.59 31.46
CA GLN A 334 -19.69 -14.37 30.83
C GLN A 334 -20.07 -15.59 31.68
N ARG A 335 -19.08 -16.33 32.20
CA ARG A 335 -19.33 -17.51 33.04
C ARG A 335 -19.97 -17.14 34.38
N SER A 336 -19.50 -16.09 35.04
CA SER A 336 -20.06 -15.64 36.32
C SER A 336 -21.47 -15.09 36.17
N ALA A 337 -21.73 -14.27 35.14
CA ALA A 337 -23.05 -13.76 34.82
C ALA A 337 -24.04 -14.89 34.52
N LEU A 338 -23.65 -15.90 33.73
CA LEU A 338 -24.51 -17.05 33.43
C LEU A 338 -24.86 -17.87 34.68
N LYS A 339 -23.90 -18.09 35.59
CA LYS A 339 -24.17 -18.76 36.89
C LYS A 339 -25.13 -17.93 37.75
N MET A 340 -24.95 -16.62 37.80
CA MET A 340 -25.81 -15.70 38.56
C MET A 340 -27.24 -15.69 38.01
N ILE A 341 -27.41 -15.57 36.69
CA ILE A 341 -28.71 -15.62 36.04
C ILE A 341 -29.41 -16.96 36.30
N ALA A 342 -28.68 -18.08 36.18
CA ALA A 342 -29.23 -19.40 36.46
C ALA A 342 -29.68 -19.55 37.92
N SER A 343 -28.91 -19.02 38.88
CA SER A 343 -29.29 -19.00 40.30
C SER A 343 -30.54 -18.15 40.54
N ASN A 344 -30.67 -16.99 39.89
CA ASN A 344 -31.86 -16.14 40.04
C ASN A 344 -33.12 -16.80 39.49
N ILE A 345 -33.04 -17.51 38.36
CA ILE A 345 -34.15 -18.32 37.85
C ILE A 345 -34.52 -19.41 38.86
N LEU A 346 -33.53 -20.15 39.39
CA LEU A 346 -33.77 -21.21 40.38
C LEU A 346 -34.51 -20.68 41.62
N LYS A 347 -34.06 -19.56 42.19
CA LYS A 347 -34.69 -18.95 43.38
C LYS A 347 -36.17 -18.64 43.19
N ILE A 348 -36.59 -18.21 41.99
CA ILE A 348 -38.00 -17.97 41.69
C ILE A 348 -38.77 -19.29 41.66
N PHE A 349 -38.22 -20.32 41.01
CA PHE A 349 -38.87 -21.62 40.89
C PHE A 349 -38.78 -22.50 42.16
N GLU A 350 -37.91 -22.19 43.12
CA GLU A 350 -37.92 -22.76 44.47
C GLU A 350 -39.21 -22.42 45.23
N LYS A 351 -39.78 -21.23 45.01
CA LYS A 351 -41.10 -20.87 45.55
C LYS A 351 -42.17 -21.82 45.02
N VAL A 352 -42.15 -22.10 43.72
CA VAL A 352 -43.08 -23.06 43.07
C VAL A 352 -42.85 -24.47 43.60
N ARG A 353 -41.59 -24.88 43.75
CA ARG A 353 -41.23 -26.19 44.27
C ARG A 353 -41.79 -26.41 45.66
N SER A 354 -41.58 -25.45 46.57
CA SER A 354 -42.09 -25.54 47.94
C SER A 354 -43.63 -25.59 47.99
N PHE A 355 -44.32 -24.87 47.12
CA PHE A 355 -45.78 -24.93 47.00
C PHE A 355 -46.28 -26.29 46.49
N VAL A 356 -45.65 -26.84 45.45
CA VAL A 356 -46.02 -28.13 44.86
C VAL A 356 -45.79 -29.27 45.87
N ASP A 357 -44.68 -29.24 46.60
CA ASP A 357 -44.33 -30.26 47.59
C ASP A 357 -45.27 -30.22 48.82
N GLN A 358 -45.91 -29.07 49.12
CA GLN A 358 -46.91 -28.93 50.19
C GLN A 358 -48.34 -29.35 49.78
N ARG A 359 -48.61 -29.53 48.48
CA ARG A 359 -49.97 -29.78 47.96
C ARG A 359 -50.26 -31.28 47.82
N SER A 360 -51.26 -31.77 48.54
CA SER A 360 -51.80 -33.13 48.36
C SER A 360 -52.91 -33.12 47.30
N ALA A 361 -52.84 -33.99 46.29
CA ALA A 361 -53.81 -34.02 45.21
C ALA A 361 -55.18 -34.56 45.66
N SER A 362 -56.25 -33.77 45.47
CA SER A 362 -57.63 -34.19 45.75
C SER A 362 -58.34 -34.85 44.55
N THR A 363 -57.80 -34.72 43.34
CA THR A 363 -58.36 -35.28 42.09
C THR A 363 -57.27 -35.96 41.26
N ALA A 364 -57.64 -36.97 40.45
CA ALA A 364 -56.71 -37.69 39.58
C ALA A 364 -56.06 -36.77 38.52
N GLN A 365 -56.75 -35.72 38.09
CA GLN A 365 -56.22 -34.72 37.15
C GLN A 365 -55.24 -33.77 37.83
N GLY A 366 -55.51 -33.35 39.07
CA GLY A 366 -54.58 -32.58 39.89
C GLY A 366 -53.30 -33.36 40.24
N ALA A 367 -53.42 -34.66 40.55
CA ALA A 367 -52.28 -35.54 40.80
C ALA A 367 -51.35 -35.65 39.58
N ARG A 368 -51.92 -35.77 38.38
CA ARG A 368 -51.15 -35.79 37.12
C ARG A 368 -50.47 -34.46 36.83
N SER A 369 -51.12 -33.33 37.11
CA SER A 369 -50.51 -32.01 36.92
C SER A 369 -49.38 -31.74 37.92
N ILE A 370 -49.56 -32.06 39.21
CA ILE A 370 -48.52 -31.99 40.24
C ILE A 370 -47.30 -32.84 39.89
N ALA A 371 -47.51 -34.09 39.46
CA ALA A 371 -46.41 -34.97 39.05
C ALA A 371 -45.67 -34.44 37.82
N ARG A 372 -46.40 -33.85 36.85
CA ARG A 372 -45.82 -33.22 35.65
C ARG A 372 -44.95 -32.02 36.03
N ILE A 373 -45.48 -31.08 36.83
CA ILE A 373 -44.76 -29.88 37.26
C ILE A 373 -43.55 -30.27 38.10
N SER A 374 -43.68 -31.21 39.04
CA SER A 374 -42.55 -31.68 39.85
C SER A 374 -41.42 -32.27 38.99
N ALA A 375 -41.76 -33.06 37.97
CA ALA A 375 -40.78 -33.58 37.00
C ALA A 375 -40.14 -32.44 36.16
N CYS A 376 -40.93 -31.45 35.72
CA CYS A 376 -40.42 -30.28 35.00
C CYS A 376 -39.48 -29.42 35.86
N LEU A 377 -39.78 -29.24 37.15
CA LEU A 377 -38.94 -28.51 38.10
C LEU A 377 -37.62 -29.25 38.37
N SER A 378 -37.65 -30.58 38.57
CA SER A 378 -36.42 -31.38 38.72
C SER A 378 -35.58 -31.35 37.44
N THR A 379 -36.23 -31.33 36.27
CA THR A 379 -35.56 -31.18 34.98
C THR A 379 -34.95 -29.78 34.85
N LEU A 380 -35.69 -28.73 35.22
CA LEU A 380 -35.20 -27.34 35.22
C LEU A 380 -33.98 -27.18 36.14
N GLU A 381 -34.04 -27.76 37.34
CA GLU A 381 -32.94 -27.74 38.31
C GLU A 381 -31.69 -28.44 37.78
N GLY A 382 -31.83 -29.68 37.28
CA GLY A 382 -30.71 -30.42 36.69
C GLY A 382 -30.12 -29.70 35.47
N ILE A 383 -30.97 -29.09 34.65
CA ILE A 383 -30.50 -28.32 33.50
C ILE A 383 -29.83 -27.01 33.94
N LEU A 384 -30.28 -26.31 34.99
CA LEU A 384 -29.63 -25.06 35.42
C LEU A 384 -28.33 -25.31 36.19
N LYS A 385 -28.28 -26.36 37.04
CA LYS A 385 -27.11 -26.74 37.86
C LYS A 385 -26.04 -27.56 37.13
N GLY A 386 -26.27 -27.97 35.88
CA GLY A 386 -25.34 -28.78 35.10
C GLY A 386 -24.01 -28.08 34.78
N SER A 387 -23.63 -27.98 33.52
CA SER A 387 -22.33 -27.37 33.16
C SER A 387 -22.34 -25.84 33.24
N SER A 388 -21.18 -25.20 33.10
CA SER A 388 -21.06 -23.75 32.92
C SER A 388 -21.39 -23.28 31.49
N SER A 389 -21.67 -24.21 30.56
CA SER A 389 -21.95 -23.94 29.15
C SER A 389 -23.45 -24.05 28.83
N PHE A 390 -24.06 -22.93 28.40
CA PHE A 390 -25.47 -22.86 28.04
C PHE A 390 -25.66 -22.99 26.52
N SER A 391 -25.52 -24.22 26.00
CA SER A 391 -25.73 -24.51 24.57
C SER A 391 -27.14 -24.11 24.10
N PRO A 392 -27.35 -23.88 22.79
CA PRO A 392 -28.67 -23.55 22.25
C PRO A 392 -29.76 -24.54 22.67
N PHE A 393 -29.48 -25.85 22.63
CA PHE A 393 -30.42 -26.88 23.08
C PHE A 393 -30.78 -26.72 24.56
N ARG A 394 -29.78 -26.48 25.42
CA ARG A 394 -29.97 -26.28 26.85
C ARG A 394 -30.85 -25.07 27.15
N ARG A 395 -30.63 -23.95 26.44
CA ARG A 395 -31.44 -22.73 26.58
C ARG A 395 -32.90 -22.94 26.18
N HIS A 396 -33.14 -23.67 25.09
CA HIS A 396 -34.51 -24.03 24.68
C HIS A 396 -35.16 -24.98 25.70
N ALA A 397 -34.43 -25.98 26.20
CA ALA A 397 -34.93 -26.88 27.23
C ALA A 397 -35.29 -26.14 28.53
N ILE A 398 -34.51 -25.14 28.94
CA ILE A 398 -34.84 -24.26 30.07
C ILE A 398 -36.14 -23.51 29.79
N ALA A 399 -36.27 -22.85 28.64
CA ALA A 399 -37.47 -22.09 28.29
C ALA A 399 -38.74 -22.97 28.26
N ILE A 400 -38.64 -24.19 27.72
CA ILE A 400 -39.73 -25.17 27.70
C ILE A 400 -40.07 -25.65 29.12
N SER A 401 -39.07 -25.99 29.93
CA SER A 401 -39.28 -26.41 31.32
C SER A 401 -39.89 -25.31 32.17
N VAL A 402 -39.48 -24.05 31.97
CA VAL A 402 -40.10 -22.86 32.58
C VAL A 402 -41.55 -22.76 32.15
N ALA A 403 -41.85 -22.75 30.85
CA ALA A 403 -43.23 -22.66 30.36
C ALA A 403 -44.11 -23.82 30.85
N ALA A 404 -43.60 -25.04 30.88
CA ALA A 404 -44.30 -26.22 31.39
C ALA A 404 -44.54 -26.17 32.91
N SER A 405 -43.72 -25.40 33.64
CA SER A 405 -43.87 -25.17 35.08
C SER A 405 -44.85 -24.03 35.40
N LEU A 406 -45.34 -23.29 34.41
CA LEU A 406 -46.28 -22.18 34.55
C LEU A 406 -47.74 -22.59 34.26
N ASP A 407 -48.15 -23.81 34.63
CA ASP A 407 -49.53 -24.29 34.45
C ASP A 407 -50.54 -23.39 35.22
N PRO A 408 -51.47 -22.71 34.53
CA PRO A 408 -52.39 -21.76 35.15
C PRO A 408 -53.32 -22.41 36.19
N MET A 409 -53.54 -23.74 36.15
CA MET A 409 -54.36 -24.43 37.16
C MET A 409 -53.73 -24.47 38.57
N ILE A 410 -52.42 -24.18 38.69
CA ILE A 410 -51.65 -24.35 39.94
C ILE A 410 -50.98 -23.06 40.40
N LEU A 411 -50.66 -22.13 39.49
CA LEU A 411 -49.68 -21.07 39.76
C LEU A 411 -50.19 -19.62 39.89
N GLU A 412 -51.47 -19.34 39.63
CA GLU A 412 -52.01 -17.96 39.72
C GLU A 412 -51.83 -17.32 41.12
N ASP A 413 -51.67 -18.13 42.18
CA ASP A 413 -51.50 -17.67 43.57
C ASP A 413 -50.03 -17.62 44.07
N VAL A 414 -49.06 -18.13 43.30
CA VAL A 414 -47.67 -18.36 43.79
C VAL A 414 -46.64 -17.46 43.14
N ILE A 415 -46.78 -17.23 41.82
CA ILE A 415 -45.86 -16.38 41.06
C ILE A 415 -46.57 -15.06 40.78
N SER A 416 -45.96 -13.96 41.21
CA SER A 416 -46.47 -12.62 40.87
C SER A 416 -46.22 -12.30 39.39
N THR A 417 -46.95 -11.33 38.86
CA THR A 417 -46.68 -10.78 37.53
C THR A 417 -45.24 -10.27 37.40
N ASP A 418 -44.68 -9.71 38.49
CA ASP A 418 -43.30 -9.22 38.52
C ASP A 418 -42.27 -10.34 38.44
N ASP A 419 -42.52 -11.48 39.11
CA ASP A 419 -41.67 -12.66 39.02
C ASP A 419 -41.69 -13.24 37.59
N LEU A 420 -42.84 -13.24 36.90
CA LEU A 420 -42.94 -13.66 35.49
C LEU A 420 -42.13 -12.75 34.57
N LEU A 421 -42.24 -11.43 34.75
CA LEU A 421 -41.45 -10.45 33.99
C LEU A 421 -39.95 -10.60 34.26
N ALA A 422 -39.56 -10.87 35.51
CA ALA A 422 -38.17 -11.11 35.89
C ALA A 422 -37.63 -12.39 35.23
N VAL A 423 -38.37 -13.50 35.27
CA VAL A 423 -37.99 -14.75 34.58
C VAL A 423 -37.83 -14.52 33.09
N GLU A 424 -38.74 -13.78 32.46
CA GLU A 424 -38.61 -13.44 31.03
C GLU A 424 -37.34 -12.62 30.74
N SER A 425 -37.00 -11.65 31.60
CA SER A 425 -35.76 -10.88 31.50
C SER A 425 -34.53 -11.78 31.67
N TYR A 426 -34.50 -12.63 32.69
CA TYR A 426 -33.39 -13.55 32.93
C TYR A 426 -33.19 -14.54 31.78
N LEU A 427 -34.27 -15.05 31.17
CA LEU A 427 -34.16 -15.89 29.98
C LEU A 427 -33.59 -15.14 28.77
N LYS A 428 -33.92 -13.85 28.62
CA LYS A 428 -33.32 -12.99 27.58
C LYS A 428 -31.83 -12.78 27.85
N ASP A 429 -31.45 -12.42 29.07
CA ASP A 429 -30.05 -12.21 29.45
C ASP A 429 -29.23 -13.49 29.33
N LEU A 430 -29.77 -14.63 29.76
CA LEU A 430 -29.15 -15.95 29.57
C LEU A 430 -28.85 -16.20 28.08
N ASN A 431 -29.80 -15.86 27.20
CA ASN A 431 -29.60 -16.01 25.76
C ASN A 431 -28.50 -15.08 25.23
N HIS A 432 -28.50 -13.81 25.62
CA HIS A 432 -27.50 -12.84 25.17
C HIS A 432 -26.08 -13.18 25.67
N PHE A 433 -25.92 -13.48 26.96
CA PHE A 433 -24.61 -13.83 27.51
C PHE A 433 -24.10 -15.16 26.99
N ALA A 434 -24.94 -16.19 26.85
CA ALA A 434 -24.50 -17.48 26.34
C ALA A 434 -24.01 -17.39 24.89
N ALA A 435 -24.62 -16.51 24.07
CA ALA A 435 -24.27 -16.33 22.66
C ALA A 435 -23.34 -15.13 22.40
N ILE A 436 -22.68 -14.56 23.41
CA ILE A 436 -21.99 -13.28 23.25
C ILE A 436 -20.82 -13.33 22.26
N GLU A 437 -20.03 -14.40 22.25
CA GLU A 437 -18.94 -14.58 21.28
C GLU A 437 -19.45 -14.75 19.86
N GLU A 438 -20.50 -15.55 19.68
CA GLU A 438 -21.18 -15.77 18.39
C GLU A 438 -21.80 -14.46 17.88
N THR A 439 -22.46 -13.72 18.76
CA THR A 439 -23.09 -12.42 18.47
C THR A 439 -22.02 -11.41 18.06
N LEU A 440 -20.95 -11.25 18.84
CA LEU A 440 -19.84 -10.36 18.49
C LEU A 440 -19.18 -10.76 17.17
N TYR A 441 -19.04 -12.05 16.90
CA TYR A 441 -18.50 -12.55 15.64
C TYR A 441 -19.36 -12.12 14.45
N HIS A 442 -20.68 -12.28 14.53
CA HIS A 442 -21.61 -11.95 13.43
C HIS A 442 -21.88 -10.45 13.27
N VAL A 443 -22.01 -9.72 14.38
CA VAL A 443 -22.36 -8.29 14.35
C VAL A 443 -21.20 -7.46 13.79
N CYS A 444 -19.96 -7.76 14.21
CA CYS A 444 -18.77 -7.07 13.73
C CYS A 444 -18.22 -7.61 12.40
N ASP A 445 -18.89 -8.61 11.80
CA ASP A 445 -18.51 -9.20 10.53
C ASP A 445 -18.76 -8.24 9.36
N CYS A 446 -17.70 -7.70 8.78
CA CYS A 446 -17.75 -6.80 7.64
C CYS A 446 -17.69 -7.54 6.30
N SER A 447 -17.88 -8.87 6.28
CA SER A 447 -17.82 -9.67 5.06
C SER A 447 -18.82 -9.25 3.98
N PHE A 448 -19.94 -8.62 4.37
CA PHE A 448 -20.93 -8.07 3.43
C PHE A 448 -20.35 -6.98 2.50
N LEU A 449 -19.24 -6.33 2.88
CA LEU A 449 -18.56 -5.32 2.05
C LEU A 449 -18.09 -5.89 0.70
N TYR A 450 -17.92 -7.21 0.59
CA TYR A 450 -17.62 -7.89 -0.68
C TYR A 450 -18.60 -7.50 -1.81
N PHE A 451 -19.89 -7.36 -1.46
CA PHE A 451 -20.95 -7.03 -2.41
C PHE A 451 -21.01 -5.54 -2.76
N TYR A 452 -20.21 -4.71 -2.09
CA TYR A 452 -20.13 -3.25 -2.27
C TYR A 452 -18.69 -2.80 -2.58
N ARG A 453 -17.88 -3.70 -3.18
CA ARG A 453 -16.48 -3.47 -3.53
C ARG A 453 -16.25 -2.28 -4.47
N ASP A 454 -17.27 -1.87 -5.22
CA ASP A 454 -17.23 -0.71 -6.11
C ASP A 454 -17.00 0.61 -5.34
N LEU A 455 -17.31 0.63 -4.03
CA LEU A 455 -17.08 1.77 -3.15
C LEU A 455 -15.67 1.79 -2.54
N PHE A 456 -14.88 0.72 -2.68
CA PHE A 456 -13.56 0.63 -2.05
C PHE A 456 -12.58 1.73 -2.50
N PRO A 457 -12.52 2.13 -3.79
CA PRO A 457 -11.68 3.25 -4.19
C PRO A 457 -12.05 4.54 -3.46
N ALA A 458 -13.34 4.86 -3.34
CA ALA A 458 -13.83 6.03 -2.62
C ALA A 458 -13.53 5.94 -1.11
N PHE A 459 -13.66 4.75 -0.52
CA PHE A 459 -13.32 4.49 0.88
C PHE A 459 -11.83 4.76 1.15
N VAL A 460 -10.94 4.19 0.33
CA VAL A 460 -9.48 4.35 0.47
C VAL A 460 -9.05 5.81 0.23
N GLN A 461 -9.64 6.47 -0.76
CA GLN A 461 -9.37 7.88 -1.04
C GLN A 461 -9.80 8.79 0.14
N SER A 462 -10.97 8.51 0.73
CA SER A 462 -11.42 9.24 1.93
C SER A 462 -10.56 8.94 3.15
N LEU A 463 -10.04 7.72 3.29
CA LEU A 463 -9.07 7.37 4.35
C LEU A 463 -7.78 8.15 4.21
N TYR A 464 -7.24 8.27 2.99
CA TYR A 464 -6.05 9.07 2.71
C TYR A 464 -6.26 10.54 3.11
N LYS A 465 -7.40 11.14 2.73
CA LYS A 465 -7.73 12.53 3.12
C LYS A 465 -7.84 12.68 4.64
N SER A 466 -8.41 11.70 5.34
CA SER A 466 -8.55 11.73 6.80
C SER A 466 -7.24 11.48 7.55
N SER A 467 -6.33 10.67 6.99
CA SER A 467 -5.07 10.31 7.64
C SER A 467 -4.05 11.46 7.66
N GLN A 468 -4.23 12.48 6.81
CA GLN A 468 -3.45 13.72 6.87
C GLN A 468 -3.70 14.53 8.17
N GLY A 469 -4.87 14.38 8.79
CA GLY A 469 -5.29 15.17 9.96
C GLY A 469 -5.40 14.43 11.29
N SER A 470 -5.43 13.08 11.29
CA SER A 470 -5.69 12.26 12.49
C SER A 470 -4.71 11.08 12.65
N ALA A 471 -4.80 10.36 13.78
CA ALA A 471 -3.99 9.18 14.07
C ALA A 471 -4.29 7.99 13.13
N LEU A 472 -3.25 7.24 12.75
CA LEU A 472 -3.32 6.10 11.81
C LEU A 472 -4.10 4.86 12.31
N THR A 473 -4.54 4.86 13.57
CA THR A 473 -5.31 3.75 14.15
C THR A 473 -6.67 3.56 13.45
N HIS A 474 -7.21 4.62 12.86
CA HIS A 474 -8.43 4.59 12.06
C HIS A 474 -8.24 3.77 10.76
N THR A 475 -7.12 3.99 10.07
CA THR A 475 -6.81 3.33 8.79
C THR A 475 -6.73 1.82 8.94
N GLN A 476 -5.98 1.32 9.94
CA GLN A 476 -5.84 -0.13 10.16
C GLN A 476 -7.17 -0.80 10.51
N SER A 477 -8.05 -0.11 11.24
CA SER A 477 -9.38 -0.63 11.59
C SER A 477 -10.22 -0.86 10.32
N VAL A 478 -10.28 0.13 9.43
CA VAL A 478 -11.02 -0.03 8.17
C VAL A 478 -10.37 -1.08 7.25
N LEU A 479 -9.04 -1.11 7.13
CA LEU A 479 -8.36 -2.12 6.33
C LEU A 479 -8.60 -3.55 6.85
N SER A 480 -8.74 -3.73 8.17
CA SER A 480 -9.13 -5.02 8.74
C SER A 480 -10.56 -5.42 8.34
N ALA A 481 -11.49 -4.45 8.25
CA ALA A 481 -12.84 -4.71 7.75
C ALA A 481 -12.85 -5.11 6.26
N LEU A 482 -11.97 -4.55 5.43
CA LEU A 482 -11.81 -4.95 4.03
C LEU A 482 -11.22 -6.37 3.89
N SER A 483 -10.66 -6.94 4.96
CA SER A 483 -10.14 -8.31 4.98
C SER A 483 -11.19 -9.35 5.35
N ASP A 484 -12.29 -8.95 6.02
CA ASP A 484 -13.35 -9.87 6.44
C ASP A 484 -14.01 -10.67 5.31
N PRO A 485 -14.21 -10.13 4.08
CA PRO A 485 -14.73 -10.88 2.93
C PRO A 485 -14.05 -12.23 2.67
N GLU A 486 -12.81 -12.42 3.14
CA GLU A 486 -12.13 -13.71 3.19
C GLU A 486 -13.01 -14.82 3.79
N ARG A 487 -13.83 -14.52 4.81
CA ARG A 487 -14.70 -15.49 5.51
C ARG A 487 -15.80 -16.04 4.60
N ILE A 488 -16.34 -15.23 3.68
CA ILE A 488 -17.34 -15.70 2.71
C ILE A 488 -16.65 -16.43 1.56
N ILE A 489 -15.55 -15.87 1.03
CA ILE A 489 -14.83 -16.45 -0.10
C ILE A 489 -14.22 -17.82 0.25
N SER A 490 -13.71 -17.99 1.48
CA SER A 490 -13.13 -19.25 1.95
C SER A 490 -14.16 -20.36 2.21
N ARG A 491 -15.45 -20.03 2.31
CA ARG A 491 -16.54 -21.00 2.45
C ARG A 491 -16.96 -21.62 1.11
N VAL A 492 -16.50 -21.07 0.00
CA VAL A 492 -16.77 -21.60 -1.34
C VAL A 492 -15.98 -22.90 -1.53
N ARG A 493 -16.64 -24.05 -1.26
CA ARG A 493 -16.00 -25.38 -1.26
C ARG A 493 -15.83 -26.00 -2.65
N HIS A 494 -16.55 -25.52 -3.66
CA HIS A 494 -16.53 -26.10 -5.01
C HIS A 494 -15.31 -25.68 -5.84
N LEU A 495 -14.46 -24.78 -5.31
CA LEU A 495 -13.22 -24.37 -5.96
C LEU A 495 -12.05 -25.02 -5.26
N ASP A 496 -11.26 -25.78 -6.02
CA ASP A 496 -10.04 -26.40 -5.51
C ASP A 496 -9.07 -25.32 -5.03
N ARG A 497 -8.39 -25.63 -3.92
CA ARG A 497 -7.32 -24.79 -3.40
C ARG A 497 -6.09 -25.01 -4.26
N SER A 498 -5.40 -23.94 -4.64
CA SER A 498 -4.15 -24.11 -5.39
C SER A 498 -3.10 -24.81 -4.52
N ASP A 499 -2.43 -25.82 -5.07
CA ASP A 499 -1.40 -26.62 -4.38
C ASP A 499 -0.24 -25.76 -3.83
N SER A 500 0.05 -24.62 -4.47
CA SER A 500 1.19 -23.77 -4.14
C SER A 500 0.96 -22.77 -3.01
N SER A 501 -0.29 -22.32 -2.79
CA SER A 501 -0.60 -21.26 -1.80
C SER A 501 -1.58 -21.70 -0.71
N GLY A 502 -2.27 -22.83 -0.89
CA GLY A 502 -3.36 -23.27 0.00
C GLY A 502 -4.57 -22.34 0.00
N LEU A 503 -4.60 -21.32 -0.87
CA LEU A 503 -5.69 -20.35 -1.02
C LEU A 503 -6.55 -20.68 -2.23
N THR A 504 -7.82 -20.23 -2.20
CA THR A 504 -8.73 -20.36 -3.36
C THR A 504 -8.40 -19.29 -4.40
N PRO A 505 -8.52 -19.58 -5.72
CA PRO A 505 -8.29 -18.60 -6.78
C PRO A 505 -9.12 -17.32 -6.63
N SER A 506 -10.35 -17.44 -6.13
CA SER A 506 -11.24 -16.30 -5.83
C SER A 506 -10.66 -15.38 -4.75
N PHE A 507 -10.00 -15.94 -3.73
CA PHE A 507 -9.36 -15.14 -2.69
C PHE A 507 -8.12 -14.43 -3.23
N CYS A 508 -7.30 -15.10 -4.04
CA CYS A 508 -6.15 -14.47 -4.71
C CYS A 508 -6.59 -13.28 -5.59
N SER A 509 -7.69 -13.45 -6.32
CA SER A 509 -8.28 -12.40 -7.16
C SER A 509 -8.77 -11.21 -6.31
N TYR A 510 -9.46 -11.48 -5.20
CA TYR A 510 -9.91 -10.44 -4.27
C TYR A 510 -8.73 -9.71 -3.60
N GLN A 511 -7.71 -10.45 -3.16
CA GLN A 511 -6.50 -9.89 -2.56
C GLN A 511 -5.77 -8.98 -3.56
N SER A 512 -5.66 -9.39 -4.83
CA SER A 512 -5.06 -8.57 -5.89
C SER A 512 -5.86 -7.29 -6.14
N LEU A 513 -7.20 -7.38 -6.21
CA LEU A 513 -8.10 -6.22 -6.35
C LEU A 513 -7.88 -5.20 -5.24
N VAL A 514 -7.94 -5.64 -3.97
CA VAL A 514 -7.77 -4.75 -2.82
C VAL A 514 -6.36 -4.15 -2.79
N SER A 515 -5.34 -4.94 -3.09
CA SER A 515 -3.94 -4.45 -3.15
C SER A 515 -3.79 -3.36 -4.22
N LYS A 516 -4.36 -3.56 -5.41
CA LYS A 516 -4.34 -2.58 -6.50
C LYS A 516 -5.01 -1.27 -6.10
N ILE A 517 -6.19 -1.35 -5.48
CA ILE A 517 -6.92 -0.15 -5.02
C ILE A 517 -6.12 0.63 -3.97
N ILE A 518 -5.47 -0.06 -3.02
CA ILE A 518 -4.63 0.61 -2.02
C ILE A 518 -3.41 1.25 -2.67
N GLN A 519 -2.78 0.58 -3.63
CA GLN A 519 -1.64 1.15 -4.35
C GLN A 519 -2.04 2.42 -5.11
N GLU A 520 -3.16 2.38 -5.84
CA GLU A 520 -3.61 3.51 -6.68
C GLU A 520 -4.20 4.68 -5.87
N GLN A 521 -4.95 4.41 -4.80
CA GLN A 521 -5.73 5.44 -4.09
C GLN A 521 -5.11 5.90 -2.76
N TYR A 522 -4.15 5.16 -2.21
CA TYR A 522 -3.48 5.50 -0.95
C TYR A 522 -1.99 5.76 -1.14
N VAL A 523 -1.26 4.82 -1.75
CA VAL A 523 0.21 4.90 -1.87
C VAL A 523 0.64 5.86 -2.98
N ALA A 524 0.13 5.71 -4.20
CA ALA A 524 0.50 6.56 -5.33
C ALA A 524 0.29 8.06 -5.07
N PRO A 525 -0.82 8.53 -4.46
CA PRO A 525 -0.98 9.94 -4.11
C PRO A 525 0.05 10.43 -3.09
N ILE A 526 0.54 9.57 -2.19
CA ILE A 526 1.63 9.94 -1.27
C ILE A 526 2.94 10.07 -2.04
N CYS A 527 3.23 9.12 -2.94
CA CYS A 527 4.41 9.12 -3.78
C CYS A 527 4.49 10.36 -4.66
N GLU A 528 3.43 10.66 -5.43
CA GLU A 528 3.35 11.84 -6.30
C GLU A 528 3.52 13.15 -5.51
N LEU A 529 2.93 13.20 -4.32
CA LEU A 529 2.99 14.37 -3.45
C LEU A 529 4.41 14.63 -2.91
N ILE A 530 5.11 13.57 -2.49
CA ILE A 530 6.52 13.65 -2.04
C ILE A 530 7.41 14.03 -3.22
N GLU A 531 7.25 13.35 -4.36
CA GLU A 531 8.02 13.61 -5.58
C GLU A 531 7.87 15.06 -6.05
N THR A 532 6.65 15.59 -6.03
CA THR A 532 6.37 16.99 -6.39
C THR A 532 7.02 17.97 -5.41
N ASP A 533 6.98 17.71 -4.10
CA ASP A 533 7.68 18.55 -3.10
C ASP A 533 9.21 18.48 -3.28
N LEU A 534 9.78 17.30 -3.54
CA LEU A 534 11.21 17.13 -3.79
C LEU A 534 11.66 17.89 -5.03
N ARG A 535 10.90 17.79 -6.13
CA ARG A 535 11.14 18.58 -7.35
C ARG A 535 11.10 20.06 -7.04
N PHE A 536 10.05 20.52 -6.36
CA PHE A 536 9.92 21.94 -6.01
C PHE A 536 11.07 22.40 -5.09
N ALA A 537 11.53 21.57 -4.15
CA ALA A 537 12.62 21.90 -3.25
C ALA A 537 13.96 22.09 -4.00
N VAL A 538 14.25 21.28 -5.01
CA VAL A 538 15.44 21.43 -5.86
C VAL A 538 15.31 22.66 -6.78
N TYR A 539 14.18 22.84 -7.46
CA TYR A 539 14.00 23.98 -8.37
C TYR A 539 13.90 25.33 -7.63
N SER A 540 13.36 25.36 -6.41
CA SER A 540 13.27 26.58 -5.59
C SER A 540 14.61 27.01 -5.00
N LYS A 541 15.65 26.17 -4.94
CA LYS A 541 17.00 26.63 -4.62
C LYS A 541 17.58 27.58 -5.68
N ASN A 542 17.07 27.51 -6.91
CA ASN A 542 17.47 28.38 -8.02
C ASN A 542 16.66 29.70 -8.07
N LEU A 543 15.67 29.91 -7.19
CA LEU A 543 14.89 31.15 -7.07
C LEU A 543 14.91 31.66 -5.62
N ASP A 544 15.17 32.95 -5.43
CA ASP A 544 15.46 33.57 -4.14
C ASP A 544 14.58 33.12 -2.94
N SER A 545 15.28 32.93 -1.82
CA SER A 545 14.98 32.20 -0.59
C SER A 545 13.88 32.79 0.34
N SER A 546 12.85 33.46 -0.19
CA SER A 546 11.94 34.28 0.65
C SER A 546 10.60 33.63 1.06
N LYS A 547 10.32 32.34 0.76
CA LYS A 547 9.03 31.70 1.14
C LYS A 547 9.19 30.30 1.74
N ARG A 548 9.77 30.19 2.95
CA ARG A 548 9.97 28.89 3.64
C ARG A 548 8.91 28.50 4.69
N ASN A 549 8.05 29.43 5.15
CA ASN A 549 7.22 29.20 6.34
C ASN A 549 5.94 28.36 6.12
N GLY A 550 5.63 27.92 4.89
CA GLY A 550 4.44 27.10 4.58
C GLY A 550 4.67 25.57 4.60
N ASN A 551 5.91 25.10 4.47
CA ASN A 551 6.23 23.69 4.19
C ASN A 551 6.31 22.77 5.43
N ASP A 552 6.47 23.31 6.65
CA ASP A 552 6.71 22.48 7.85
C ASP A 552 5.47 21.68 8.30
N ARG A 553 4.26 22.24 8.17
CA ARG A 553 3.02 21.50 8.53
C ARG A 553 2.76 20.34 7.57
N PHE A 554 3.10 20.53 6.30
CA PHE A 554 2.98 19.51 5.26
C PHE A 554 3.96 18.36 5.49
N ALA A 555 5.25 18.68 5.71
CA ALA A 555 6.27 17.68 6.03
C ALA A 555 5.93 16.90 7.30
N ALA A 556 5.39 17.57 8.33
CA ALA A 556 4.97 16.91 9.57
C ALA A 556 3.79 15.93 9.38
N GLY A 557 2.84 16.23 8.48
CA GLY A 557 1.71 15.36 8.15
C GLY A 557 2.16 14.10 7.39
N VAL A 558 2.97 14.27 6.36
CA VAL A 558 3.50 13.16 5.54
C VAL A 558 4.46 12.29 6.34
N ARG A 559 5.32 12.88 7.18
CA ARG A 559 6.25 12.14 8.03
C ARG A 559 5.53 11.18 8.98
N LYS A 560 4.36 11.56 9.52
CA LYS A 560 3.54 10.65 10.34
C LYS A 560 3.13 9.40 9.56
N LEU A 561 2.76 9.54 8.28
CA LEU A 561 2.39 8.42 7.40
C LEU A 561 3.58 7.50 7.12
N ILE A 562 4.78 8.06 6.94
CA ILE A 562 6.02 7.29 6.69
C ILE A 562 6.49 6.56 7.94
N THR A 563 6.38 7.19 9.12
CA THR A 563 6.76 6.57 10.41
C THR A 563 5.70 5.60 10.95
N ALA A 564 4.59 5.43 10.24
CA ALA A 564 3.50 4.58 10.65
C ALA A 564 3.95 3.10 10.74
N PRO A 565 3.38 2.31 11.66
CA PRO A 565 3.56 0.87 11.61
C PRO A 565 2.99 0.30 10.30
N PRO A 566 3.55 -0.82 9.80
CA PRO A 566 3.06 -1.47 8.59
C PRO A 566 1.56 -1.76 8.66
N LEU A 567 0.88 -1.51 7.55
CA LEU A 567 -0.55 -1.75 7.40
C LEU A 567 -0.78 -3.22 7.01
N TYR A 568 -1.79 -3.84 7.60
CA TYR A 568 -2.16 -5.23 7.32
C TYR A 568 -3.54 -5.31 6.68
N VAL A 569 -3.62 -5.95 5.51
CA VAL A 569 -4.86 -6.13 4.75
C VAL A 569 -4.81 -7.42 3.94
N CYS A 570 -5.87 -8.24 3.99
CA CYS A 570 -5.98 -9.50 3.25
C CYS A 570 -4.73 -10.40 3.36
N ARG A 571 -4.16 -10.54 4.58
CA ARG A 571 -2.90 -11.27 4.86
C ARG A 571 -1.64 -10.71 4.19
N ARG A 572 -1.68 -9.51 3.62
CA ARG A 572 -0.51 -8.77 3.12
C ARG A 572 -0.08 -7.70 4.11
N LYS A 573 1.23 -7.49 4.17
CA LYS A 573 1.87 -6.39 4.88
C LYS A 573 2.20 -5.31 3.84
N ILE A 574 1.73 -4.09 4.08
CA ILE A 574 2.02 -2.92 3.26
C ILE A 574 2.87 -1.99 4.12
N ASP A 575 4.14 -1.87 3.76
CA ASP A 575 5.06 -0.93 4.38
C ASP A 575 5.12 0.33 3.51
N VAL A 576 4.39 1.36 3.94
CA VAL A 576 4.27 2.61 3.17
C VAL A 576 5.63 3.24 2.91
N LYS A 577 6.57 3.13 3.86
CA LYS A 577 7.93 3.66 3.68
C LYS A 577 8.66 2.93 2.55
N ALA A 578 8.67 1.60 2.59
CA ALA A 578 9.37 0.78 1.59
C ALA A 578 8.78 0.95 0.17
N GLU A 579 7.44 1.09 0.07
CA GLU A 579 6.77 1.36 -1.21
C GLU A 579 7.15 2.71 -1.80
N ILE A 580 7.25 3.76 -0.96
CA ILE A 580 7.70 5.08 -1.39
C ILE A 580 9.17 5.04 -1.83
N GLU A 581 10.03 4.38 -1.06
CA GLU A 581 11.45 4.21 -1.39
C GLU A 581 11.61 3.52 -2.75
N SER A 582 10.92 2.39 -2.96
CA SER A 582 10.96 1.66 -4.23
C SER A 582 10.41 2.46 -5.41
N TYR A 583 9.33 3.23 -5.21
CA TYR A 583 8.78 4.11 -6.24
C TYR A 583 9.76 5.21 -6.64
N LEU A 584 10.36 5.91 -5.67
CA LEU A 584 11.30 7.00 -5.94
C LEU A 584 12.59 6.46 -6.56
N GLU A 585 13.12 5.34 -6.09
CA GLU A 585 14.30 4.68 -6.68
C GLU A 585 14.07 4.32 -8.14
N LYS A 586 12.95 3.67 -8.44
CA LYS A 586 12.59 3.33 -9.82
C LYS A 586 12.46 4.59 -10.68
N THR A 587 11.77 5.61 -10.17
CA THR A 587 11.56 6.87 -10.89
C THR A 587 12.87 7.61 -11.15
N PHE A 588 13.75 7.69 -10.15
CA PHE A 588 15.06 8.33 -10.30
C PHE A 588 15.98 7.55 -11.23
N TYR A 589 15.92 6.22 -11.20
CA TYR A 589 16.64 5.37 -12.15
C TYR A 589 16.14 5.58 -13.58
N ASP A 590 14.83 5.42 -13.81
CA ASP A 590 14.21 5.56 -15.13
C ASP A 590 14.46 6.96 -15.72
N LEU A 591 14.33 8.02 -14.93
CA LEU A 591 14.60 9.38 -15.41
C LEU A 591 16.08 9.66 -15.65
N SER A 592 16.98 9.11 -14.83
CA SER A 592 18.43 9.17 -15.06
C SER A 592 18.85 8.48 -16.36
N THR A 593 18.13 7.43 -16.79
CA THR A 593 18.39 6.80 -18.10
C THR A 593 18.00 7.67 -19.29
N VAL A 594 17.06 8.61 -19.12
CA VAL A 594 16.59 9.51 -20.19
C VAL A 594 17.50 10.74 -20.33
N SER A 595 18.01 11.28 -19.22
CA SER A 595 18.88 12.47 -19.20
C SER A 595 19.95 12.33 -18.12
N LEU A 596 21.16 11.96 -18.54
CA LEU A 596 22.33 11.82 -17.64
C LEU A 596 22.71 13.14 -16.96
N ASN A 597 22.39 14.29 -17.57
CA ASN A 597 22.65 15.61 -17.01
C ASN A 597 21.84 15.89 -15.73
N ASP A 598 20.73 15.19 -15.52
CA ASP A 598 19.85 15.37 -14.37
C ASP A 598 20.23 14.51 -13.16
N CYS A 599 21.26 13.65 -13.27
CA CYS A 599 21.71 12.79 -12.17
C CYS A 599 22.05 13.60 -10.91
N ASN A 600 22.65 14.78 -11.06
CA ASN A 600 22.95 15.68 -9.94
C ASN A 600 21.68 16.19 -9.24
N ASN A 601 20.63 16.49 -10.01
CA ASN A 601 19.34 16.94 -9.48
C ASN A 601 18.68 15.81 -8.67
N TYR A 602 18.76 14.56 -9.15
CA TYR A 602 18.22 13.39 -8.43
C TYR A 602 19.02 13.04 -7.17
N THR A 603 20.35 13.19 -7.19
CA THR A 603 21.19 13.06 -5.99
C THR A 603 20.83 14.11 -4.93
N GLU A 604 20.49 15.32 -5.35
CA GLU A 604 20.01 16.36 -4.43
C GLU A 604 18.61 16.05 -3.89
N MET A 605 17.67 15.60 -4.73
CA MET A 605 16.34 15.15 -4.28
C MET A 605 16.45 14.02 -3.25
N ARG A 606 17.39 13.09 -3.45
CA ARG A 606 17.70 12.03 -2.48
C ARG A 606 18.16 12.58 -1.14
N SER A 607 19.07 13.54 -1.14
CA SER A 607 19.55 14.16 0.11
C SER A 607 18.42 14.86 0.87
N ILE A 608 17.57 15.61 0.16
CA ILE A 608 16.40 16.28 0.73
C ILE A 608 15.38 15.27 1.25
N ALA A 609 15.16 14.17 0.53
CA ALA A 609 14.24 13.11 0.94
C ALA A 609 14.67 12.45 2.26
N ASN A 610 15.98 12.20 2.42
CA ASN A 610 16.53 11.68 3.66
C ASN A 610 16.39 12.70 4.81
N GLU A 611 16.77 13.96 4.58
CA GLU A 611 16.73 15.01 5.61
C GLU A 611 15.29 15.33 6.10
N ARG A 612 14.34 15.51 5.17
CA ARG A 612 12.97 15.94 5.49
C ARG A 612 12.06 14.79 5.91
N PHE A 613 12.20 13.62 5.28
CA PHE A 613 11.25 12.50 5.43
C PHE A 613 11.87 11.25 6.04
N GLY A 614 13.21 11.14 6.12
CA GLY A 614 13.91 9.95 6.62
C GLY A 614 13.85 8.76 5.65
N LEU A 615 13.75 9.04 4.35
CA LEU A 615 13.74 8.04 3.27
C LEU A 615 15.16 7.66 2.87
N ASN A 616 15.45 6.37 2.81
CA ASN A 616 16.75 5.82 2.48
C ASN A 616 16.72 5.32 1.02
N LEU A 617 17.11 6.17 0.08
CA LEU A 617 17.13 5.82 -1.34
C LEU A 617 18.53 5.33 -1.75
N ALA A 618 18.59 4.40 -2.71
CA ALA A 618 19.82 4.03 -3.40
C ALA A 618 20.42 5.21 -4.18
N ASP A 619 21.72 5.12 -4.48
CA ASP A 619 22.40 6.09 -5.34
C ASP A 619 21.87 5.99 -6.77
N PRO A 620 21.42 7.11 -7.39
CA PRO A 620 20.87 7.10 -8.74
C PRO A 620 21.94 7.00 -9.84
N PHE A 621 23.22 6.91 -9.46
CA PHE A 621 24.33 6.80 -10.42
C PHE A 621 24.20 5.52 -11.23
N LEU A 622 24.00 5.68 -12.54
CA LEU A 622 24.24 4.62 -13.51
C LEU A 622 25.75 4.36 -13.56
N PRO A 623 26.21 3.12 -13.81
CA PRO A 623 27.62 2.88 -14.08
C PRO A 623 28.05 3.82 -15.21
N ASP A 624 28.93 4.78 -14.89
CA ASP A 624 29.42 5.83 -15.78
C ASP A 624 30.16 5.23 -16.98
N GLY A 625 29.41 4.69 -17.94
CA GLY A 625 29.86 4.56 -19.31
C GLY A 625 29.61 5.91 -19.96
N SER A 626 30.60 6.81 -19.91
CA SER A 626 30.51 8.10 -20.61
C SER A 626 30.23 7.88 -22.10
N LEU A 627 28.96 7.98 -22.48
CA LEU A 627 28.52 8.09 -23.88
C LEU A 627 28.46 9.57 -24.32
N ASP A 628 29.15 10.45 -23.60
CA ASP A 628 29.67 11.66 -24.24
C ASP A 628 30.51 11.17 -25.42
N GLN A 629 30.22 11.65 -26.63
CA GLN A 629 30.84 11.23 -27.90
C GLN A 629 32.36 11.55 -27.98
N GLY A 630 33.03 11.72 -26.85
CA GLY A 630 34.46 11.96 -26.71
C GLY A 630 35.26 10.67 -26.81
N LEU A 631 36.48 10.79 -27.33
CA LEU A 631 37.44 9.71 -27.39
C LEU A 631 37.66 9.09 -26.00
N ASP A 632 37.73 7.76 -25.93
CA ASP A 632 38.21 7.07 -24.73
C ASP A 632 39.66 7.51 -24.47
N PHE A 633 39.87 8.12 -23.32
CA PHE A 633 41.16 8.65 -22.90
C PHE A 633 42.21 7.53 -22.77
N ILE A 634 41.81 6.32 -22.35
CA ILE A 634 42.75 5.19 -22.22
C ILE A 634 43.21 4.69 -23.59
N ASP A 635 42.29 4.56 -24.55
CA ASP A 635 42.64 4.18 -25.91
C ASP A 635 43.45 5.27 -26.63
N MET A 636 43.20 6.54 -26.32
CA MET A 636 44.04 7.66 -26.77
C MET A 636 45.47 7.53 -26.23
N LEU A 637 45.65 7.24 -24.94
CA LEU A 637 46.98 7.06 -24.34
C LEU A 637 47.79 5.93 -24.99
N ARG A 638 47.12 4.85 -25.42
CA ARG A 638 47.78 3.74 -26.13
C ARG A 638 48.38 4.18 -27.47
N ASN A 639 47.81 5.20 -28.11
CA ASN A 639 48.22 5.72 -29.43
C ASN A 639 48.59 7.21 -29.39
N LEU A 640 49.26 7.66 -28.33
CA LEU A 640 49.54 9.09 -28.10
C LEU A 640 50.32 9.75 -29.26
N GLU A 641 51.28 9.06 -29.88
CA GLU A 641 52.07 9.56 -31.02
C GLU A 641 51.17 9.89 -32.23
N SER A 642 50.15 9.06 -32.49
CA SER A 642 49.15 9.34 -33.53
C SER A 642 48.18 10.45 -33.14
N PHE A 643 47.89 10.61 -31.85
CA PHE A 643 47.00 11.66 -31.37
C PHE A 643 47.66 13.04 -31.49
N VAL A 644 48.89 13.18 -31.00
CA VAL A 644 49.64 14.44 -30.98
C VAL A 644 49.91 15.01 -32.38
N SER A 645 50.06 14.14 -33.38
CA SER A 645 50.22 14.51 -34.80
C SER A 645 48.90 14.85 -35.52
N SER A 646 47.76 14.37 -35.00
CA SER A 646 46.44 14.51 -35.65
C SER A 646 45.54 15.56 -34.99
N TYR A 647 45.91 16.08 -33.82
CA TYR A 647 45.15 17.05 -33.04
C TYR A 647 45.97 18.30 -32.76
N ASN A 648 45.31 19.44 -32.61
CA ASN A 648 45.92 20.67 -32.13
C ASN A 648 45.23 21.14 -30.85
N TYR A 649 46.04 21.67 -29.93
CA TYR A 649 45.52 22.25 -28.71
C TYR A 649 45.00 23.68 -28.93
N ASN A 650 43.91 24.02 -28.25
CA ASN A 650 43.36 25.36 -28.13
C ASN A 650 43.53 25.84 -26.69
N MET A 651 44.41 26.80 -26.47
CA MET A 651 44.67 27.39 -25.15
C MET A 651 43.47 28.12 -24.57
N ILE A 652 42.63 28.73 -25.42
CA ILE A 652 41.49 29.55 -24.99
C ILE A 652 40.38 28.67 -24.43
N GLU A 653 40.01 27.61 -25.15
CA GLU A 653 38.94 26.69 -24.75
C GLU A 653 39.44 25.51 -23.89
N GLN A 654 40.76 25.38 -23.74
CA GLN A 654 41.41 24.26 -23.05
C GLN A 654 40.96 22.88 -23.57
N ASN A 655 40.92 22.73 -24.90
CA ASN A 655 40.53 21.49 -25.58
C ASN A 655 41.51 21.13 -26.69
N PHE A 656 41.59 19.84 -27.03
CA PHE A 656 42.22 19.38 -28.27
C PHE A 656 41.16 19.26 -29.36
N VAL A 657 41.52 19.64 -30.58
CA VAL A 657 40.65 19.62 -31.75
C VAL A 657 41.34 18.86 -32.88
N GLN A 658 40.60 17.96 -33.53
CA GLN A 658 41.13 17.15 -34.62
C GLN A 658 41.45 18.01 -35.87
N ARG A 659 42.64 17.82 -36.47
CA ARG A 659 43.10 18.52 -37.70
C ARG A 659 42.38 18.06 -38.98
N LYS A 660 41.67 16.93 -38.95
CA LYS A 660 40.95 16.38 -40.11
C LYS A 660 39.81 15.49 -39.65
N ALA A 661 38.61 15.73 -40.14
CA ALA A 661 37.47 14.84 -39.91
C ALA A 661 37.72 13.45 -40.54
N GLU A 662 37.34 12.38 -39.84
CA GLU A 662 37.34 11.02 -40.39
C GLU A 662 36.41 10.94 -41.61
N ARG A 663 36.70 10.01 -42.55
CA ARG A 663 35.87 9.82 -43.76
C ARG A 663 34.43 9.51 -43.35
N GLY A 664 33.51 10.45 -43.63
CA GLY A 664 32.08 10.33 -43.32
C GLY A 664 31.61 11.07 -42.06
N ALA A 665 32.50 11.66 -41.27
CA ALA A 665 32.14 12.43 -40.07
C ALA A 665 31.70 13.87 -40.44
N LYS A 666 30.58 14.33 -39.85
CA LYS A 666 30.07 15.71 -40.03
C LYS A 666 30.64 16.73 -39.03
N SER A 667 31.28 16.27 -37.96
CA SER A 667 31.87 17.08 -36.89
C SER A 667 33.31 16.64 -36.60
N LEU A 668 34.13 17.58 -36.13
CA LEU A 668 35.46 17.29 -35.61
C LEU A 668 35.33 16.74 -34.19
N ARG A 669 36.14 15.74 -33.85
CA ARG A 669 36.24 15.26 -32.46
C ARG A 669 37.03 16.26 -31.62
N THR A 670 36.60 16.46 -30.39
CA THR A 670 37.31 17.28 -29.39
C THR A 670 37.53 16.50 -28.11
N LEU A 671 38.65 16.78 -27.43
CA LEU A 671 38.94 16.26 -26.09
C LEU A 671 39.04 17.44 -25.12
N SER A 672 38.26 17.43 -24.05
CA SER A 672 38.20 18.51 -23.08
C SER A 672 38.70 18.08 -21.71
N VAL A 673 39.00 19.06 -20.84
CA VAL A 673 39.31 18.78 -19.42
C VAL A 673 38.19 18.00 -18.74
N LYS A 674 36.91 18.22 -19.12
CA LYS A 674 35.76 17.52 -18.56
C LYS A 674 35.77 16.02 -18.90
N SER A 675 36.00 15.67 -20.17
CA SER A 675 36.04 14.27 -20.60
C SER A 675 37.20 13.50 -19.96
N VAL A 676 38.37 14.14 -19.83
CA VAL A 676 39.51 13.56 -19.11
C VAL A 676 39.18 13.38 -17.62
N ALA A 677 38.54 14.36 -16.98
CA ALA A 677 38.14 14.26 -15.57
C ALA A 677 37.16 13.11 -15.32
N SER A 678 36.17 12.91 -16.21
CA SER A 678 35.24 11.77 -16.11
C SER A 678 35.95 10.42 -16.25
N SER A 679 36.87 10.30 -17.21
CA SER A 679 37.68 9.08 -17.37
C SER A 679 38.58 8.81 -16.15
N LEU A 680 39.13 9.86 -15.53
CA LEU A 680 39.88 9.73 -14.27
C LEU A 680 39.02 9.28 -13.08
N LYS A 681 37.73 9.67 -13.03
CA LYS A 681 36.78 9.17 -12.02
C LYS A 681 36.51 7.68 -12.21
N GLN A 682 36.43 7.22 -13.46
CA GLN A 682 36.16 5.81 -13.80
C GLN A 682 37.36 4.88 -13.60
N HIS A 683 38.56 5.28 -14.06
CA HIS A 683 39.76 4.43 -14.04
C HIS A 683 40.70 4.70 -12.87
N GLY A 684 40.39 5.70 -12.05
CA GLY A 684 41.18 6.12 -10.89
C GLY A 684 42.36 7.03 -11.22
N LEU A 685 42.86 7.73 -10.19
CA LEU A 685 43.95 8.70 -10.34
C LEU A 685 45.32 8.09 -10.69
N GLY A 686 45.46 6.76 -10.62
CA GLY A 686 46.71 6.05 -10.99
C GLY A 686 47.08 6.20 -12.47
N VAL A 687 46.10 6.50 -13.34
CA VAL A 687 46.34 6.76 -14.77
C VAL A 687 47.15 8.04 -14.99
N VAL A 688 47.11 9.00 -14.06
CA VAL A 688 47.82 10.29 -14.18
C VAL A 688 49.32 10.11 -14.23
N SER A 689 49.91 9.28 -13.35
CA SER A 689 51.36 9.06 -13.33
C SER A 689 51.83 8.34 -14.59
N LEU A 690 51.10 7.31 -15.03
CA LEU A 690 51.40 6.61 -16.27
C LEU A 690 51.36 7.55 -17.48
N THR A 691 50.37 8.44 -17.53
CA THR A 691 50.24 9.41 -18.62
C THR A 691 51.43 10.36 -18.68
N ILE A 692 51.88 10.86 -17.52
CA ILE A 692 53.03 11.74 -17.42
C ILE A 692 54.29 11.01 -17.89
N ASP A 693 54.48 9.75 -17.50
CA ASP A 693 55.63 8.95 -17.93
C ASP A 693 55.64 8.71 -19.45
N VAL A 694 54.47 8.41 -20.05
CA VAL A 694 54.34 8.22 -21.51
C VAL A 694 54.60 9.53 -22.25
N CYS A 695 54.06 10.66 -21.78
CA CYS A 695 54.33 11.99 -22.35
C CYS A 695 55.81 12.35 -22.28
N SER A 696 56.47 12.14 -21.13
CA SER A 696 57.89 12.44 -20.96
C SER A 696 58.77 11.61 -21.90
N LYS A 697 58.50 10.30 -22.07
CA LYS A 697 59.22 9.45 -23.02
C LYS A 697 59.03 9.90 -24.48
N LEU A 698 57.81 10.29 -24.85
CA LEU A 698 57.53 10.79 -26.21
C LEU A 698 58.25 12.12 -26.46
N LEU A 699 58.25 13.04 -25.48
CA LEU A 699 58.99 14.29 -25.52
C LEU A 699 60.50 14.06 -25.68
N SER A 700 61.10 13.14 -24.93
CA SER A 700 62.52 12.78 -25.08
C SER A 700 62.85 12.35 -26.51
N ARG A 701 62.01 11.50 -27.11
CA ARG A 701 62.19 11.02 -28.49
C ARG A 701 62.05 12.14 -29.52
N GLN A 702 61.06 13.02 -29.36
CA GLN A 702 60.88 14.18 -30.26
C GLN A 702 62.02 15.18 -30.16
N ILE A 703 62.54 15.42 -28.94
CA ILE A 703 63.74 16.24 -28.72
C ILE A 703 64.94 15.62 -29.41
N ALA A 704 65.18 14.32 -29.24
CA ALA A 704 66.29 13.62 -29.90
C ALA A 704 66.23 13.75 -31.42
N LEU A 705 65.05 13.59 -32.04
CA LEU A 705 64.86 13.80 -33.48
C LEU A 705 65.17 15.24 -33.91
N LEU A 706 64.76 16.23 -33.10
CA LEU A 706 65.09 17.64 -33.36
C LEU A 706 66.60 17.90 -33.24
N LEU A 707 67.27 17.28 -32.27
CA LEU A 707 68.72 17.40 -32.09
C LEU A 707 69.49 16.76 -33.25
N ASP A 708 69.07 15.57 -33.71
CA ASP A 708 69.64 14.89 -34.89
C ASP A 708 69.51 15.76 -36.15
N PHE A 709 68.35 16.42 -36.33
CA PHE A 709 68.14 17.38 -37.41
C PHE A 709 69.07 18.60 -37.31
N LEU A 710 69.30 19.13 -36.10
CA LEU A 710 70.23 20.26 -35.89
C LEU A 710 71.71 19.87 -36.05
N ALA A 711 72.02 18.58 -35.86
CA ALA A 711 73.36 18.03 -36.02
C ALA A 711 73.77 17.83 -37.49
N ASP A 712 72.82 17.88 -38.43
CA ASP A 712 73.11 17.81 -39.86
C ASP A 712 74.08 18.92 -40.30
N ASP A 713 75.14 18.55 -41.01
CA ASP A 713 76.23 19.46 -41.40
C ASP A 713 75.74 20.64 -42.26
N SER A 714 74.70 20.44 -43.08
CA SER A 714 74.12 21.49 -43.92
C SER A 714 73.40 22.55 -43.09
N ILE A 715 72.65 22.11 -42.07
CA ILE A 715 71.93 22.98 -41.14
C ILE A 715 72.92 23.66 -40.19
N LYS A 716 73.88 22.93 -39.62
CA LYS A 716 74.93 23.47 -38.75
C LYS A 716 75.75 24.58 -39.43
N SER A 717 76.09 24.39 -40.70
CA SER A 717 76.77 25.40 -41.54
C SER A 717 75.92 26.66 -41.74
N LEU A 718 74.62 26.48 -42.05
CA LEU A 718 73.67 27.58 -42.24
C LEU A 718 73.49 28.40 -40.95
N LEU A 719 73.28 27.73 -39.82
CA LEU A 719 73.12 28.36 -38.51
C LEU A 719 74.39 29.09 -38.06
N SER A 720 75.56 28.52 -38.34
CA SER A 720 76.84 29.18 -38.03
C SER A 720 77.06 30.46 -38.83
N LYS A 721 76.62 30.49 -40.10
CA LYS A 721 76.65 31.71 -40.94
C LYS A 721 75.70 32.77 -40.39
N GLU A 722 74.49 32.37 -40.00
CA GLU A 722 73.50 33.31 -39.46
C GLU A 722 73.89 33.84 -38.08
N LEU A 723 74.46 33.00 -37.22
CA LEU A 723 74.98 33.40 -35.90
C LEU A 723 76.12 34.43 -36.02
N ARG A 724 76.99 34.29 -37.03
CA ARG A 724 78.03 35.29 -37.35
C ARG A 724 77.42 36.61 -37.84
N TRP A 725 76.38 36.54 -38.66
CA TRP A 725 75.65 37.73 -39.11
C TRP A 725 75.01 38.48 -37.93
N ILE A 726 74.31 37.77 -37.04
CA ILE A 726 73.72 38.34 -35.81
C ILE A 726 74.82 38.94 -34.92
N GLY A 727 75.94 38.25 -34.76
CA GLY A 727 77.09 38.74 -33.99
C GLY A 727 77.71 40.01 -34.56
N ASN A 728 77.76 40.14 -35.89
CA ASN A 728 78.25 41.35 -36.56
C ASN A 728 77.25 42.52 -36.45
N GLN A 729 75.95 42.26 -36.60
CA GLN A 729 74.89 43.27 -36.42
C GLN A 729 74.81 43.81 -34.99
N ARG A 730 75.01 42.95 -33.98
CA ARG A 730 75.11 43.39 -32.57
C ARG A 730 76.31 44.31 -32.33
N LYS A 731 77.43 44.11 -33.03
CA LYS A 731 78.60 45.00 -32.97
C LYS A 731 78.33 46.34 -33.65
N GLU A 732 77.42 46.39 -34.61
CA GLU A 732 76.94 47.60 -35.30
C GLU A 732 75.84 48.36 -34.52
N GLY A 733 75.43 47.87 -33.35
CA GLY A 733 74.49 48.55 -32.44
C GLY A 733 73.00 48.29 -32.70
N SER A 734 72.66 47.41 -33.65
CA SER A 734 71.27 46.98 -33.90
C SER A 734 70.97 45.67 -33.19
N ASN A 735 69.91 45.65 -32.37
CA ASN A 735 69.39 44.44 -31.72
C ASN A 735 68.14 43.86 -32.42
N VAL A 736 67.71 44.45 -33.54
CA VAL A 736 66.47 44.06 -34.23
C VAL A 736 66.80 43.17 -35.43
N TYR A 737 66.16 42.01 -35.53
CA TYR A 737 66.26 41.12 -36.70
C TYR A 737 65.30 41.60 -37.80
N PRO A 738 65.77 42.11 -38.96
CA PRO A 738 64.91 42.67 -40.00
C PRO A 738 64.03 41.60 -40.67
N PHE A 739 62.79 41.97 -41.01
CA PHE A 739 61.85 41.08 -41.70
C PHE A 739 62.33 40.64 -43.10
N SER A 740 62.99 41.53 -43.85
CA SER A 740 63.58 41.20 -45.15
C SER A 740 64.65 40.11 -45.04
N ARG A 741 65.48 40.17 -43.99
CA ARG A 741 66.49 39.15 -43.70
C ARG A 741 65.87 37.81 -43.33
N ALA A 742 64.76 37.81 -42.59
CA ALA A 742 64.02 36.59 -42.27
C ALA A 742 63.53 35.86 -43.52
N ILE A 743 63.02 36.61 -44.51
CA ILE A 743 62.59 36.04 -45.80
C ILE A 743 63.77 35.46 -46.56
N GLU A 744 64.88 36.20 -46.68
CA GLU A 744 66.10 35.73 -47.35
C GLU A 744 66.64 34.45 -46.70
N PHE A 745 66.75 34.44 -45.37
CA PHE A 745 67.21 33.28 -44.60
C PHE A 745 66.28 32.08 -44.76
N THR A 746 64.96 32.30 -44.75
CA THR A 746 63.96 31.24 -44.98
C THR A 746 64.07 30.64 -46.38
N GLN A 747 64.27 31.47 -47.41
CA GLN A 747 64.47 30.99 -48.78
C GLN A 747 65.78 30.23 -48.94
N GLU A 748 66.86 30.71 -48.33
CA GLU A 748 68.15 30.02 -48.33
C GLU A 748 68.06 28.66 -47.62
N MET A 749 67.36 28.61 -46.48
CA MET A 749 67.12 27.37 -45.76
C MET A 749 66.30 26.37 -46.59
N LYS A 750 65.24 26.83 -47.28
CA LYS A 750 64.46 25.98 -48.20
C LYS A 750 65.31 25.43 -49.35
N ARG A 751 66.15 26.27 -49.99
CA ARG A 751 67.03 25.84 -51.09
C ARG A 751 68.06 24.79 -50.67
N VAL A 752 68.69 24.98 -49.50
CA VAL A 752 69.69 24.03 -48.98
C VAL A 752 69.04 22.69 -48.63
N LEU A 753 67.82 22.71 -48.08
CA LEU A 753 67.06 21.51 -47.75
C LEU A 753 66.51 20.79 -49.01
N GLU A 754 66.15 21.51 -50.07
CA GLU A 754 65.72 20.94 -51.36
C GLU A 754 66.85 20.24 -52.14
N GLN A 755 68.11 20.61 -51.88
CA GLN A 755 69.28 20.01 -52.52
C GLN A 755 69.78 18.75 -51.80
N SER A 756 69.45 18.59 -50.52
CA SER A 756 69.76 17.39 -49.72
C SER A 756 68.68 16.32 -49.95
N GLN A 757 69.01 15.23 -50.66
CA GLN A 757 68.09 14.11 -50.92
C GLN A 757 67.54 13.42 -49.66
N SER A 758 68.09 13.70 -48.47
CA SER A 758 67.69 13.11 -47.18
C SER A 758 66.51 13.81 -46.49
N LEU A 759 66.17 15.05 -46.86
CA LEU A 759 65.33 15.95 -46.04
C LEU A 759 64.28 16.70 -46.87
N GLU A 760 63.47 15.98 -47.67
CA GLU A 760 62.30 16.58 -48.32
C GLU A 760 61.36 17.18 -47.24
N ASN A 761 61.16 18.50 -47.28
CA ASN A 761 60.36 19.33 -46.35
C ASN A 761 60.96 19.67 -44.97
N GLY A 762 62.29 19.64 -44.80
CA GLY A 762 62.94 19.82 -43.48
C GLY A 762 62.43 20.95 -42.57
N LEU A 763 62.10 22.13 -43.12
CA LEU A 763 61.59 23.26 -42.30
C LEU A 763 60.14 23.05 -41.82
N ASP A 764 59.27 22.48 -42.65
CA ASP A 764 57.88 22.17 -42.29
C ASP A 764 57.78 20.92 -41.40
N TRP A 765 58.71 19.98 -41.59
CA TRP A 765 58.93 18.87 -40.67
C TRP A 765 59.34 19.39 -39.28
N CYS A 766 60.34 20.28 -39.21
CA CYS A 766 60.81 20.88 -37.96
C CYS A 766 59.68 21.63 -37.24
N ARG A 767 58.88 22.43 -37.96
CA ARG A 767 57.66 23.06 -37.43
C ARG A 767 56.68 22.02 -36.86
N SER A 768 56.40 20.95 -37.62
CA SER A 768 55.46 19.90 -37.19
C SER A 768 55.92 19.20 -35.93
N VAL A 769 57.22 18.89 -35.81
CA VAL A 769 57.82 18.30 -34.61
C VAL A 769 57.70 19.25 -33.40
N ILE A 770 57.94 20.55 -33.59
CA ILE A 770 57.75 21.56 -32.51
C ILE A 770 56.29 21.60 -32.06
N THR A 771 55.33 21.63 -32.99
CA THR A 771 53.91 21.57 -32.65
C THR A 771 53.56 20.29 -31.87
N GLU A 772 54.08 19.13 -32.29
CA GLU A 772 53.86 17.86 -31.62
C GLU A 772 54.47 17.83 -30.20
N MET A 773 55.64 18.45 -30.02
CA MET A 773 56.24 18.63 -28.69
C MET A 773 55.34 19.48 -27.78
N GLY A 774 54.82 20.61 -28.27
CA GLY A 774 53.92 21.45 -27.50
C GLY A 774 52.56 20.80 -27.21
N ASN A 775 52.02 20.03 -28.15
CA ASN A 775 50.81 19.22 -27.94
C ASN A 775 51.03 18.16 -26.86
N THR A 776 52.18 17.48 -26.84
CA THR A 776 52.52 16.47 -25.81
C THR A 776 52.67 17.11 -24.43
N LEU A 777 53.36 18.25 -24.36
CA LEU A 777 53.49 19.02 -23.12
C LEU A 777 52.11 19.46 -22.60
N THR A 778 51.23 19.86 -23.50
CA THR A 778 49.91 20.37 -23.13
C THR A 778 48.94 19.25 -22.75
N MET A 779 49.11 18.04 -23.28
CA MET A 779 48.40 16.86 -22.79
C MET A 779 48.72 16.58 -21.33
N ALA A 780 50.00 16.59 -20.95
CA ALA A 780 50.40 16.44 -19.55
C ALA A 780 49.77 17.52 -18.66
N ARG A 781 49.73 18.78 -19.14
CA ARG A 781 49.06 19.90 -18.43
C ARG A 781 47.56 19.68 -18.30
N MET A 782 46.87 19.24 -19.35
CA MET A 782 45.42 18.98 -19.34
C MET A 782 45.06 17.91 -18.29
N VAL A 783 45.83 16.81 -18.24
CA VAL A 783 45.61 15.72 -17.29
C VAL A 783 45.81 16.18 -15.84
N ARG A 784 46.80 17.05 -15.59
CA ARG A 784 46.98 17.68 -14.27
C ARG A 784 45.80 18.58 -13.90
N THR A 785 45.30 19.38 -14.84
CA THR A 785 44.11 20.23 -14.62
C THR A 785 42.87 19.38 -14.36
N ALA A 786 42.69 18.28 -15.09
CA ALA A 786 41.61 17.32 -14.87
C ALA A 786 41.70 16.65 -13.49
N ARG A 787 42.89 16.21 -13.07
CA ARG A 787 43.13 15.68 -11.70
C ARG A 787 42.71 16.68 -10.62
N ARG A 788 43.14 17.94 -10.74
CA ARG A 788 42.79 19.00 -9.78
C ARG A 788 41.29 19.23 -9.72
N LYS A 789 40.62 19.18 -10.87
CA LYS A 789 39.17 19.32 -10.94
C LYS A 789 38.45 18.17 -10.22
N VAL A 790 38.86 16.92 -10.47
CA VAL A 790 38.32 15.76 -9.75
C VAL A 790 38.53 15.92 -8.24
N LEU A 791 39.73 16.28 -7.80
CA LEU A 791 40.02 16.50 -6.38
C LEU A 791 39.21 17.67 -5.78
N SER A 792 38.95 18.72 -6.56
CA SER A 792 38.14 19.87 -6.14
C SER A 792 36.65 19.51 -5.99
N ASP A 793 36.12 18.65 -6.86
CA ASP A 793 34.74 18.17 -6.79
C ASP A 793 34.54 17.29 -5.52
N GLU A 794 35.57 16.53 -5.14
CA GLU A 794 35.54 15.62 -3.97
C GLU A 794 35.86 16.33 -2.63
N MET A 795 36.50 17.49 -2.68
CA MET A 795 36.95 18.24 -1.50
C MET A 795 35.84 18.63 -0.49
N PRO A 796 34.62 18.99 -0.90
CA PRO A 796 33.50 19.29 0.01
C PRO A 796 33.04 18.10 0.85
N PHE A 797 33.33 16.87 0.42
CA PHE A 797 32.95 15.64 1.13
C PHE A 797 34.01 15.22 2.16
N LEU A 798 35.19 15.81 2.10
CA LEU A 798 36.23 15.68 3.12
C LEU A 798 35.95 16.74 4.20
N SER A 799 35.76 16.30 5.45
CA SER A 799 35.63 17.24 6.57
C SER A 799 36.83 18.19 6.57
N PRO A 800 36.64 19.50 6.83
CA PRO A 800 37.76 20.42 6.92
C PRO A 800 38.63 19.95 8.09
N ILE A 801 39.71 19.25 7.76
CA ILE A 801 40.73 18.87 8.74
C ILE A 801 41.25 20.20 9.27
N ASP A 802 41.02 20.43 10.56
CA ASP A 802 41.51 21.60 11.27
C ASP A 802 43.05 21.53 11.25
N VAL A 803 43.68 22.18 10.26
CA VAL A 803 45.15 22.18 10.09
C VAL A 803 45.84 23.01 11.18
N SER A 804 45.14 23.35 12.26
CA SER A 804 45.66 24.02 13.44
C SER A 804 46.42 23.08 14.40
N GLY A 805 46.43 21.75 14.16
CA GLY A 805 47.03 20.77 15.08
C GLY A 805 48.50 20.35 14.86
N VAL A 806 49.17 20.73 13.75
CA VAL A 806 50.49 20.15 13.39
C VAL A 806 51.70 21.07 13.64
N ARG A 807 51.50 22.28 14.18
CA ARG A 807 52.62 23.11 14.69
C ARG A 807 52.54 23.25 16.21
N GLY A 808 53.10 22.26 16.91
CA GLY A 808 53.24 22.33 18.36
C GLY A 808 53.73 21.03 19.00
N LYS A 809 54.82 20.43 18.52
CA LYS A 809 55.64 19.58 19.38
C LYS A 809 56.47 20.50 20.27
N ASP A 810 55.92 20.87 21.43
CA ASP A 810 56.63 20.80 22.71
C ASP A 810 55.76 21.35 23.84
N GLN A 811 55.86 20.66 24.98
CA GLN A 811 55.35 20.98 26.32
C GLN A 811 53.92 20.51 26.67
N GLY A 812 53.89 19.39 27.39
CA GLY A 812 53.53 19.42 28.81
C GLY A 812 52.04 19.44 29.20
N THR A 813 51.61 18.30 29.75
CA THR A 813 50.60 18.14 30.82
C THR A 813 49.14 18.55 30.56
N GLY A 814 48.23 17.58 30.71
CA GLY A 814 46.82 17.86 31.02
C GLY A 814 45.84 16.78 30.61
N LYS A 815 45.48 15.90 31.55
CA LYS A 815 44.36 14.96 31.45
C LYS A 815 43.04 15.70 31.16
N SER A 816 42.19 15.18 30.27
CA SER A 816 40.77 14.92 30.62
C SER A 816 40.01 14.11 29.55
N VAL A 817 39.50 12.97 30.02
CA VAL A 817 38.19 12.34 29.74
C VAL A 817 37.86 11.84 28.32
N MET A 818 37.95 10.50 28.25
CA MET A 818 37.23 9.53 27.42
C MET A 818 35.85 9.99 26.91
N GLY A 819 35.75 10.15 25.59
CA GLY A 819 34.54 9.94 24.81
C GLY A 819 34.87 8.91 23.73
N GLU A 820 34.38 7.70 23.91
CA GLU A 820 34.56 6.56 23.01
C GLU A 820 33.90 6.86 21.65
N LYS A 821 34.67 7.44 20.71
CA LYS A 821 34.35 7.37 19.28
C LYS A 821 35.10 6.18 18.71
N VAL A 822 34.43 5.03 18.70
CA VAL A 822 34.78 3.94 17.79
C VAL A 822 34.55 4.48 16.37
N LEU A 823 35.58 5.10 15.79
CA LEU A 823 35.69 5.24 14.35
C LEU A 823 36.00 3.83 13.81
N PRO A 824 35.21 3.30 12.87
CA PRO A 824 35.49 1.99 12.30
C PRO A 824 36.88 2.01 11.67
N ILE A 825 37.63 0.92 11.80
CA ILE A 825 39.01 0.73 11.30
C ILE A 825 39.14 1.15 9.81
N THR A 826 38.05 1.07 9.04
CA THR A 826 37.96 1.53 7.65
C THR A 826 38.12 3.05 7.47
N ALA A 827 37.74 3.88 8.45
CA ALA A 827 37.89 5.33 8.37
C ALA A 827 39.36 5.76 8.47
N VAL A 828 40.16 5.06 9.27
CA VAL A 828 41.59 5.34 9.46
C VAL A 828 42.39 4.93 8.22
N GLU A 829 42.09 3.77 7.63
CA GLU A 829 42.72 3.33 6.36
C GLU A 829 42.36 4.24 5.18
N VAL A 830 41.11 4.72 5.15
CA VAL A 830 40.64 5.68 4.14
C VAL A 830 41.29 7.05 4.34
N GLU A 831 41.47 7.52 5.59
CA GLU A 831 42.22 8.75 5.90
C GLU A 831 43.70 8.65 5.54
N GLU A 832 44.37 7.51 5.76
CA GLU A 832 45.75 7.29 5.32
C GLU A 832 45.88 7.28 3.79
N HIS A 833 44.93 6.67 3.07
CA HIS A 833 44.94 6.68 1.61
C HIS A 833 44.60 8.06 1.02
N ILE A 834 43.63 8.77 1.62
CA ILE A 834 43.25 10.13 1.22
C ILE A 834 44.42 11.09 1.49
N SER A 835 45.05 11.00 2.66
CA SER A 835 46.23 11.80 2.97
C SER A 835 47.42 11.44 2.08
N ALA A 836 47.63 10.17 1.71
CA ALA A 836 48.65 9.78 0.74
C ALA A 836 48.37 10.32 -0.68
N VAL A 837 47.10 10.44 -1.09
CA VAL A 837 46.69 11.02 -2.39
C VAL A 837 46.79 12.55 -2.39
N LEU A 838 46.42 13.21 -1.29
CA LEU A 838 46.51 14.67 -1.10
C LEU A 838 47.96 15.15 -0.89
N ASN A 839 48.78 14.38 -0.17
CA ASN A 839 50.18 14.72 0.12
C ASN A 839 51.14 14.35 -1.03
N LYS A 840 50.70 13.60 -2.05
CA LYS A 840 51.51 13.35 -3.24
C LYS A 840 51.68 14.67 -4.01
N PRO A 841 52.90 15.22 -4.07
CA PRO A 841 53.15 16.50 -4.72
C PRO A 841 52.64 16.44 -6.15
N ASP A 842 52.00 17.53 -6.58
CA ASP A 842 51.48 17.64 -7.92
C ASP A 842 52.67 17.59 -8.90
N PRO A 843 52.80 16.57 -9.76
CA PRO A 843 54.02 16.31 -10.53
C PRO A 843 54.36 17.52 -11.39
N ASP A 844 55.52 18.13 -11.15
CA ASP A 844 55.96 19.33 -11.85
C ASP A 844 56.42 18.95 -13.26
N ILE A 845 55.48 19.05 -14.21
CA ILE A 845 55.69 18.76 -15.63
C ILE A 845 56.77 19.69 -16.21
N VAL A 846 56.88 20.93 -15.71
CA VAL A 846 57.91 21.87 -16.17
C VAL A 846 59.27 21.37 -15.72
N GLN A 847 59.40 20.96 -14.45
CA GLN A 847 60.64 20.42 -13.93
C GLN A 847 61.02 19.09 -14.63
N SER A 848 60.06 18.20 -14.87
CA SER A 848 60.29 16.94 -15.60
C SER A 848 60.72 17.20 -17.04
N PHE A 849 60.07 18.13 -17.77
CA PHE A 849 60.49 18.52 -19.11
C PHE A 849 61.88 19.17 -19.12
N THR A 850 62.17 20.06 -18.17
CA THR A 850 63.52 20.65 -18.05
C THR A 850 64.57 19.60 -17.72
N GLY A 851 64.23 18.56 -16.96
CA GLY A 851 65.10 17.41 -16.69
C GLY A 851 65.39 16.62 -17.95
N VAL A 852 64.34 16.22 -18.68
CA VAL A 852 64.44 15.52 -19.97
C VAL A 852 65.26 16.31 -20.98
N LEU A 853 64.99 17.62 -21.10
CA LEU A 853 65.73 18.50 -22.00
C LEU A 853 67.19 18.64 -21.56
N LYS A 854 67.46 18.77 -20.26
CA LYS A 854 68.82 18.88 -19.72
C LYS A 854 69.60 17.59 -19.94
N GLU A 855 68.99 16.42 -19.75
CA GLU A 855 69.60 15.11 -20.03
C GLU A 855 69.94 14.99 -21.53
N ALA A 856 68.98 15.28 -22.41
CA ALA A 856 69.22 15.26 -23.86
C ALA A 856 70.29 16.28 -24.31
N LEU A 857 70.37 17.44 -23.66
CA LEU A 857 71.40 18.46 -23.94
C LEU A 857 72.78 18.06 -23.40
N LEU A 858 72.86 17.33 -22.29
CA LEU A 858 74.13 16.86 -21.73
C LEU A 858 74.75 15.74 -22.55
N GLU A 859 73.94 14.95 -23.27
CA GLU A 859 74.41 13.91 -24.20
C GLU A 859 75.05 14.50 -25.47
N HIS A 860 74.75 15.76 -25.82
CA HIS A 860 75.27 16.46 -26.99
C HIS A 860 76.09 17.72 -26.59
N GLU A 861 77.38 17.57 -26.27
CA GLU A 861 78.30 18.66 -25.85
C GLU A 861 78.63 19.75 -26.91
N ASP A 862 77.95 19.76 -28.06
CA ASP A 862 78.40 20.48 -29.26
C ASP A 862 77.83 21.91 -29.43
N SER A 863 78.65 22.80 -29.99
CA SER A 863 78.40 24.23 -30.28
C SER A 863 77.15 24.55 -31.14
N PHE A 864 76.51 23.57 -31.81
CA PHE A 864 75.42 23.84 -32.77
C PHE A 864 74.09 24.22 -32.09
N MET A 865 73.88 23.82 -30.83
CA MET A 865 72.67 24.17 -30.07
C MET A 865 72.53 25.67 -29.81
N SER A 866 73.66 26.37 -29.74
CA SER A 866 73.66 27.83 -29.65
C SER A 866 73.01 28.52 -30.86
N GLY A 867 72.89 27.83 -32.01
CA GLY A 867 72.31 28.35 -33.24
C GLY A 867 70.80 28.17 -33.40
N PHE A 868 70.12 27.35 -32.59
CA PHE A 868 68.68 27.04 -32.77
C PHE A 868 67.80 28.29 -32.77
N HIS A 869 68.08 29.26 -31.90
CA HIS A 869 67.32 30.52 -31.84
C HIS A 869 67.39 31.34 -33.14
N CYS A 870 68.39 31.10 -34.00
CA CYS A 870 68.49 31.72 -35.32
C CYS A 870 67.44 31.17 -36.31
N MET A 871 66.88 29.99 -36.06
CA MET A 871 65.81 29.39 -36.87
C MET A 871 64.44 29.98 -36.59
N LEU A 872 64.23 30.60 -35.42
CA LEU A 872 62.92 31.08 -34.99
C LEU A 872 62.23 32.00 -36.03
N PRO A 873 62.90 32.99 -36.66
CA PRO A 873 62.27 33.80 -37.69
C PRO A 873 61.78 32.99 -38.91
N ALA A 874 62.56 32.00 -39.34
CA ALA A 874 62.19 31.13 -40.47
C ALA A 874 61.05 30.16 -40.12
N LEU A 875 61.07 29.61 -38.90
CA LEU A 875 60.00 28.77 -38.37
C LEU A 875 58.70 29.55 -38.19
N CYS A 876 58.75 30.80 -37.70
CA CYS A 876 57.59 31.67 -37.57
C CYS A 876 56.96 31.98 -38.94
N LEU A 877 57.76 32.30 -39.96
CA LEU A 877 57.26 32.51 -41.31
C LEU A 877 56.63 31.23 -41.90
N CYS A 878 57.28 30.08 -41.70
CA CYS A 878 56.74 28.78 -42.10
C CYS A 878 55.42 28.45 -41.40
N TRP A 879 55.31 28.77 -40.10
CA TRP A 879 54.09 28.59 -39.32
C TRP A 879 52.97 29.53 -39.75
N MET A 880 53.28 30.80 -40.06
CA MET A 880 52.29 31.74 -40.59
C MET A 880 51.68 31.25 -41.91
N ASP A 881 52.52 30.80 -42.84
CA ASP A 881 52.08 30.22 -44.12
C ASP A 881 51.23 28.96 -43.91
N ALA A 882 51.68 28.05 -43.04
CA ALA A 882 50.96 26.82 -42.72
C ALA A 882 49.61 27.09 -42.03
N SER A 883 49.56 28.05 -41.11
CA SER A 883 48.33 28.44 -40.39
C SER A 883 47.30 29.10 -41.29
N LEU A 884 47.73 29.95 -42.24
CA LEU A 884 46.84 30.52 -43.25
C LEU A 884 46.25 29.42 -44.14
N GLN A 885 47.08 28.48 -44.60
CA GLN A 885 46.64 27.34 -45.39
C GLN A 885 45.68 26.43 -44.59
N GLY A 886 46.00 26.11 -43.32
CA GLY A 886 45.16 25.30 -42.45
C GLY A 886 43.76 25.90 -42.24
N LYS A 887 43.70 27.23 -42.06
CA LYS A 887 42.42 27.98 -41.93
C LYS A 887 41.63 28.00 -43.25
N GLU A 888 42.29 28.20 -44.39
CA GLU A 888 41.61 28.12 -45.69
C GLU A 888 41.04 26.73 -45.99
N MET A 889 41.76 25.68 -45.59
CA MET A 889 41.35 24.29 -45.83
C MET A 889 40.15 23.86 -44.97
N MET A 890 39.87 24.53 -43.85
CA MET A 890 38.63 24.35 -43.09
C MET A 890 37.38 24.78 -43.88
N HIS A 891 37.52 25.73 -44.82
CA HIS A 891 36.41 26.24 -45.64
C HIS A 891 36.24 25.49 -46.97
N LYS A 892 37.24 24.73 -47.43
CA LYS A 892 37.24 24.01 -48.72
C LYS A 892 36.88 22.53 -48.52
N LYS A 893 35.88 22.02 -49.26
CA LYS A 893 35.37 20.63 -49.14
C LYS A 893 36.33 19.50 -49.60
N ASN A 894 37.52 19.81 -50.13
CA ASN A 894 38.39 18.82 -50.78
C ASN A 894 39.76 18.72 -50.06
N ILE A 895 40.04 17.57 -49.44
CA ILE A 895 41.07 17.42 -48.37
C ILE A 895 42.30 16.64 -48.87
N ALA A 896 43.32 17.35 -49.35
CA ALA A 896 44.67 16.78 -49.53
C ALA A 896 45.61 17.14 -48.37
N ARG A 897 45.41 18.28 -47.69
CA ARG A 897 46.13 18.72 -46.47
C ARG A 897 45.17 18.90 -45.30
N GLY A 898 45.64 18.77 -44.05
CA GLY A 898 44.84 18.93 -42.84
C GLY A 898 44.31 20.36 -42.66
N GLY A 899 43.08 20.52 -42.16
CA GLY A 899 42.45 21.81 -41.90
C GLY A 899 42.31 22.05 -40.39
N TYR A 900 42.83 23.16 -39.90
CA TYR A 900 42.83 23.50 -38.47
C TYR A 900 42.75 25.01 -38.28
N TYR A 901 42.15 25.44 -37.16
CA TYR A 901 42.02 26.87 -36.83
C TYR A 901 42.90 27.32 -35.66
N THR A 902 43.45 26.36 -34.91
CA THR A 902 44.35 26.56 -33.75
C THR A 902 45.62 25.74 -33.95
N ASP A 903 46.76 26.26 -33.51
CA ASP A 903 48.06 25.58 -33.53
C ASP A 903 48.94 26.04 -32.35
N ASP A 904 48.33 26.26 -31.19
CA ASP A 904 48.97 26.83 -29.99
C ASP A 904 50.08 25.95 -29.38
N GLY A 905 50.26 24.73 -29.91
CA GLY A 905 51.38 23.86 -29.55
C GLY A 905 52.72 24.31 -30.17
N PHE A 906 52.69 25.03 -31.29
CA PHE A 906 53.88 25.70 -31.83
C PHE A 906 54.16 26.99 -31.05
#